data_AF-A0A7S1PQ77-F1
#
_entry.id   AF-A0A7S1PQ77-F1
#
_cell.length_a   1.000
_cell.length_b   1.000
_cell.length_c   1.000
_cell.angle_alpha   90.00
_cell.angle_beta   90.00
_cell.angle_gamma   90.00
#
_symmetry.space_group_name_H-M   'P 1'
#
loop_
_entity.id
_entity.type
_entity.pdbx_description
1 polymer ?
#
loop_
_entity_poly.entity_id
_entity_poly.type
_entity_poly.pdbx_seq_one_letter_code
_entity_poly.pdbx_strand_id
1 'polypeptide(L)'
;NSFCTLLGTRPHSSSSMERLFATVVANPPGTRCGGAPPLPALMMLRSKHKGDAAVVDAVLSRLDMDDESSSVQTVAFLLALAAEGKVPAAAADAMLERIVEYGRAHPQWGETLRWICALVHFHCADVLTVAELAEHDAIDVGAAAIAAAPDKEESALAACRMLEHFTCCAFSPAALHSLRTALIGFSGNAALCRAAVATVVNATTFWGGTSDPGPSVDAFVAADGAGVTALLSLMANALSDEAGVTLCLRALANCAAHSRDATRVPAVAAVLASKAQFPESDDVASQVLAYLANGATAPDVQQSDALEHVLGMMNPAMARATNGERRVLTDVVHTLGSFATHWKDSKSRMAKAGVVPALLQVMQLYGEDPVLQQQCCNLLSYLCFDSEAITSAVTQAGGVALVLRAMGQFRTNEQLLTAACAAVSGLTFNNPAGQAVVKQIDAVPLLLEILRTAKRPRLVEMACLALGTLCWNPELKASIAEAKGIDLVVAALEKHANASGVVKNACRALAQIAFNSERYRDDMTQRGAIRLIVAGMANHPQHDRAQLHACAALSYLSWTSPGNAADIVANDGYRAIIRAMSHNLSNHEVQEHACRALANIPNAPAADTDGALQAILDAMHRHDRIAEVQEEASRAIVTLALAAPDNKTRLYERNVSHAVVAALRRFPLVQLVQQEAANAIAHLAYEHPDLNRAITELDAVSLLVAAMRNFTSNSKLQLNVCGALSALAFNNPVAQRQVSDLGGVPFILKAMRDFDRVRILELGCSLLGTLAWNPDIKEKVAEACVPTIIDTMRKYPDSPCLQKATIRAAAQFAFDSEKNRVLLFEAQAVKLIVKALKEHTANSKLVGHALVALTYLCWENGAIAAAIMDTDALAVVDEVMKAHSSCERVASRANHLRRILQRRSTPTASEAPPFPVGSPVLPYGRSTASFSPPGSPTDRGPGGGGGGGGFSRRGGRGGNQHSPLNHSRNGGAPGTPSFPTGTSNRDRDAGGGGGGRGRGYGGGGGGGGGGG
;
A
#
# COMPACT_ATOMS: atom_id res chain seq x y z
N ASN A 1 -0.51 -24.12 -79.23
CA ASN A 1 -1.49 -25.23 -79.25
C ASN A 1 -1.15 -26.42 -80.16
N SER A 2 0.14 -26.75 -80.40
CA SER A 2 0.50 -28.01 -81.12
C SER A 2 1.86 -28.57 -80.67
N PHE A 3 2.06 -28.69 -79.35
CA PHE A 3 3.28 -29.33 -78.80
C PHE A 3 3.07 -30.08 -77.46
N CYS A 4 1.82 -30.21 -76.98
CA CYS A 4 1.52 -30.73 -75.63
C CYS A 4 1.20 -32.24 -75.57
N THR A 5 1.45 -33.00 -76.63
CA THR A 5 0.87 -34.35 -76.81
C THR A 5 1.88 -35.45 -77.17
N LEU A 6 3.13 -35.35 -76.71
CA LEU A 6 4.20 -36.31 -77.08
C LEU A 6 5.20 -36.70 -75.96
N LEU A 7 4.84 -36.51 -74.68
CA LEU A 7 5.63 -37.00 -73.53
C LEU A 7 4.80 -37.81 -72.52
N GLY A 8 3.86 -38.62 -73.04
CA GLY A 8 3.10 -39.60 -72.26
C GLY A 8 3.94 -40.83 -71.85
N THR A 9 5.00 -40.63 -71.04
CA THR A 9 5.79 -41.74 -70.46
C THR A 9 6.26 -41.44 -69.03
N ARG A 10 5.63 -42.08 -68.05
CA ARG A 10 6.31 -42.61 -66.85
C ARG A 10 6.50 -44.14 -67.08
N PRO A 11 7.49 -44.83 -66.49
CA PRO A 11 8.27 -44.44 -65.32
C PRO A 11 9.79 -44.76 -65.40
N HIS A 12 10.66 -43.75 -65.54
CA HIS A 12 12.08 -43.86 -65.13
C HIS A 12 12.66 -42.55 -64.56
N SER A 13 12.21 -41.39 -65.04
CA SER A 13 12.69 -40.08 -64.58
C SER A 13 12.22 -39.70 -63.17
N SER A 14 10.96 -39.99 -62.80
CA SER A 14 10.42 -39.58 -61.48
C SER A 14 11.17 -40.22 -60.31
N SER A 15 11.52 -41.52 -60.39
CA SER A 15 12.25 -42.20 -59.31
C SER A 15 13.65 -41.66 -59.04
N SER A 16 14.20 -40.85 -59.95
CA SER A 16 15.52 -40.25 -59.81
C SER A 16 15.43 -38.82 -59.26
N MET A 17 14.35 -38.10 -59.59
CA MET A 17 14.03 -36.83 -58.95
C MET A 17 13.61 -37.03 -57.49
N GLU A 18 12.75 -38.00 -57.18
CA GLU A 18 12.38 -38.29 -55.78
C GLU A 18 13.61 -38.70 -54.94
N ARG A 19 14.59 -39.40 -55.54
CA ARG A 19 15.87 -39.69 -54.88
C ARG A 19 16.70 -38.43 -54.61
N LEU A 20 16.73 -37.47 -55.53
CA LEU A 20 17.38 -36.18 -55.29
C LEU A 20 16.67 -35.41 -54.16
N PHE A 21 15.34 -35.32 -54.20
CA PHE A 21 14.53 -34.69 -53.15
C PHE A 21 14.82 -35.30 -51.77
N ALA A 22 14.72 -36.63 -51.66
CA ALA A 22 14.98 -37.34 -50.41
C ALA A 22 16.43 -37.14 -49.92
N THR A 23 17.40 -37.08 -50.84
CA THR A 23 18.80 -36.80 -50.49
C THR A 23 18.96 -35.37 -49.98
N VAL A 24 18.34 -34.37 -50.60
CA VAL A 24 18.40 -32.97 -50.15
C VAL A 24 17.79 -32.81 -48.75
N VAL A 25 16.57 -33.29 -48.55
CA VAL A 25 15.82 -33.11 -47.29
C VAL A 25 16.47 -33.85 -46.10
N ALA A 26 17.13 -34.98 -46.37
CA ALA A 26 17.83 -35.77 -45.36
C ALA A 26 19.23 -35.24 -44.99
N ASN A 27 19.80 -34.30 -45.75
CA ASN A 27 21.14 -33.76 -45.53
C ASN A 27 21.10 -32.32 -44.97
N PRO A 28 22.25 -31.75 -44.56
CA PRO A 28 22.37 -30.32 -44.28
C PRO A 28 22.18 -29.44 -45.54
N PRO A 29 21.82 -28.15 -45.37
CA PRO A 29 21.79 -27.16 -46.44
C PRO A 29 23.08 -27.14 -47.28
N GLY A 30 22.96 -26.84 -48.57
CA GLY A 30 24.08 -26.76 -49.50
C GLY A 30 24.76 -28.09 -49.87
N THR A 31 24.29 -29.24 -49.36
CA THR A 31 24.92 -30.55 -49.61
C THR A 31 24.83 -30.96 -51.08
N ARG A 32 25.93 -30.80 -51.82
CA ARG A 32 26.00 -31.12 -53.26
C ARG A 32 25.82 -32.62 -53.50
N CYS A 33 24.97 -32.96 -54.46
CA CYS A 33 24.68 -34.34 -54.84
C CYS A 33 25.47 -34.72 -56.10
N GLY A 34 26.32 -35.74 -56.00
CA GLY A 34 27.19 -36.20 -57.10
C GLY A 34 26.42 -36.87 -58.24
N GLY A 35 25.84 -36.07 -59.13
CA GLY A 35 25.10 -36.52 -60.31
C GLY A 35 23.59 -36.43 -60.14
N ALA A 36 23.03 -35.22 -60.29
CA ALA A 36 21.60 -35.08 -60.55
C ALA A 36 21.21 -35.86 -61.82
N PRO A 37 19.98 -36.41 -61.90
CA PRO A 37 19.60 -37.25 -63.03
C PRO A 37 19.69 -36.53 -64.37
N PRO A 38 20.11 -37.20 -65.46
CA PRO A 38 20.10 -36.61 -66.79
C PRO A 38 18.65 -36.43 -67.26
N LEU A 39 18.12 -35.22 -67.07
CA LEU A 39 16.75 -34.82 -67.40
C LEU A 39 16.73 -34.23 -68.81
N PRO A 40 16.17 -34.90 -69.84
CA PRO A 40 16.29 -34.44 -71.23
C PRO A 40 15.74 -33.03 -71.46
N ALA A 41 14.67 -32.65 -70.75
CA ALA A 41 14.11 -31.30 -70.81
C ALA A 41 15.05 -30.22 -70.23
N LEU A 42 15.73 -30.50 -69.10
CA LEU A 42 16.72 -29.59 -68.51
C LEU A 42 18.00 -29.54 -69.37
N MET A 43 18.41 -30.66 -69.96
CA MET A 43 19.53 -30.71 -70.91
C MET A 43 19.24 -29.90 -72.18
N MET A 44 18.00 -29.91 -72.69
CA MET A 44 17.57 -29.04 -73.79
C MET A 44 17.52 -27.55 -73.43
N LEU A 45 17.23 -27.20 -72.18
CA LEU A 45 17.33 -25.81 -71.72
C LEU A 45 18.81 -25.38 -71.61
N ARG A 46 19.66 -26.23 -71.02
CA ARG A 46 21.12 -26.02 -70.95
C ARG A 46 21.80 -25.89 -72.31
N SER A 47 21.28 -26.53 -73.37
CA SER A 47 21.83 -26.37 -74.73
C SER A 47 21.35 -25.12 -75.48
N LYS A 48 20.28 -24.47 -75.01
CA LYS A 48 19.70 -23.25 -75.60
C LYS A 48 20.22 -21.96 -74.97
N HIS A 49 20.61 -21.99 -73.70
CA HIS A 49 21.04 -20.80 -72.93
C HIS A 49 22.53 -20.88 -72.59
N LYS A 50 23.26 -19.76 -72.73
CA LYS A 50 24.70 -19.69 -72.42
C LYS A 50 24.91 -19.16 -71.00
N GLY A 51 25.44 -20.01 -70.12
CA GLY A 51 25.79 -19.66 -68.75
C GLY A 51 24.71 -20.02 -67.74
N ASP A 52 25.14 -20.40 -66.54
CA ASP A 52 24.29 -21.03 -65.53
C ASP A 52 23.15 -20.11 -65.04
N ALA A 53 23.38 -18.80 -64.92
CA ALA A 53 22.33 -17.81 -64.57
C ALA A 53 21.19 -17.76 -65.62
N ALA A 54 21.53 -17.69 -66.91
CA ALA A 54 20.53 -17.66 -67.98
C ALA A 54 19.75 -18.98 -68.12
N VAL A 55 20.26 -20.08 -67.57
CA VAL A 55 19.51 -21.35 -67.43
C VAL A 55 18.56 -21.27 -66.25
N VAL A 56 18.97 -20.70 -65.11
CA VAL A 56 18.08 -20.45 -63.95
C VAL A 56 16.91 -19.57 -64.35
N ASP A 57 17.15 -18.42 -64.99
CA ASP A 57 16.08 -17.51 -65.44
C ASP A 57 15.09 -18.20 -66.40
N ALA A 58 15.61 -18.97 -67.37
CA ALA A 58 14.80 -19.69 -68.35
C ALA A 58 14.05 -20.92 -67.78
N VAL A 59 14.46 -21.40 -66.60
CA VAL A 59 13.67 -22.36 -65.82
C VAL A 59 12.63 -21.61 -65.01
N LEU A 60 13.00 -20.55 -64.29
CA LEU A 60 12.13 -19.75 -63.42
C LEU A 60 10.96 -19.11 -64.20
N SER A 61 11.18 -18.66 -65.43
CA SER A 61 10.14 -18.11 -66.33
C SER A 61 9.09 -19.15 -66.79
N ARG A 62 9.18 -20.41 -66.35
CA ARG A 62 8.18 -21.46 -66.59
C ARG A 62 7.14 -21.55 -65.47
N LEU A 63 7.29 -20.79 -64.38
CA LEU A 63 6.28 -20.67 -63.33
C LEU A 63 5.01 -19.95 -63.82
N ASP A 64 5.08 -19.15 -64.89
CA ASP A 64 3.93 -18.48 -65.52
C ASP A 64 3.04 -19.44 -66.36
N MET A 65 3.21 -20.76 -66.19
CA MET A 65 2.40 -21.81 -66.82
C MET A 65 1.41 -22.35 -65.77
N ASP A 66 0.14 -21.97 -65.88
CA ASP A 66 -0.94 -22.07 -64.85
C ASP A 66 -1.34 -23.51 -64.37
N ASP A 67 -0.40 -24.42 -64.10
CA ASP A 67 -0.68 -25.74 -63.54
C ASP A 67 0.37 -26.26 -62.54
N GLU A 68 -0.09 -27.03 -61.55
CA GLU A 68 0.75 -27.58 -60.47
C GLU A 68 1.82 -28.55 -60.98
N SER A 69 1.56 -29.31 -62.05
CA SER A 69 2.52 -30.29 -62.58
C SER A 69 3.70 -29.62 -63.30
N SER A 70 3.43 -28.54 -64.05
CA SER A 70 4.44 -27.67 -64.65
C SER A 70 5.26 -26.94 -63.58
N SER A 71 4.61 -26.52 -62.51
CA SER A 71 5.24 -25.85 -61.36
C SER A 71 6.19 -26.78 -60.59
N VAL A 72 5.73 -27.98 -60.24
CA VAL A 72 6.54 -29.05 -59.64
C VAL A 72 7.78 -29.35 -60.50
N GLN A 73 7.61 -29.53 -61.81
CA GLN A 73 8.75 -29.79 -62.71
C GLN A 73 9.75 -28.63 -62.72
N THR A 74 9.26 -27.39 -62.61
CA THR A 74 10.09 -26.18 -62.63
C THR A 74 10.92 -26.05 -61.36
N VAL A 75 10.31 -26.17 -60.17
CA VAL A 75 11.02 -26.12 -58.88
C VAL A 75 11.99 -27.31 -58.73
N ALA A 76 11.59 -28.50 -59.21
CA ALA A 76 12.45 -29.68 -59.29
C ALA A 76 13.73 -29.45 -60.14
N PHE A 77 13.62 -28.75 -61.26
CA PHE A 77 14.79 -28.39 -62.08
C PHE A 77 15.71 -27.38 -61.41
N LEU A 78 15.15 -26.42 -60.66
CA LEU A 78 15.93 -25.46 -59.87
C LEU A 78 16.68 -26.16 -58.74
N LEU A 79 16.05 -27.12 -58.04
CA LEU A 79 16.73 -27.93 -57.03
C LEU A 79 17.85 -28.81 -57.63
N ALA A 80 17.65 -29.37 -58.84
CA ALA A 80 18.70 -30.09 -59.55
C ALA A 80 19.89 -29.20 -59.93
N LEU A 81 19.63 -27.97 -60.39
CA LEU A 81 20.69 -26.97 -60.62
C LEU A 81 21.40 -26.60 -59.33
N ALA A 82 20.67 -26.37 -58.23
CA ALA A 82 21.25 -26.03 -56.93
C ALA A 82 22.18 -27.14 -56.41
N ALA A 83 21.72 -28.40 -56.44
CA ALA A 83 22.47 -29.57 -55.98
C ALA A 83 23.74 -29.87 -56.82
N GLU A 84 23.76 -29.50 -58.10
CA GLU A 84 24.97 -29.55 -58.95
C GLU A 84 25.95 -28.39 -58.69
N GLY A 85 25.58 -27.37 -57.89
CA GLY A 85 26.34 -26.12 -57.78
C GLY A 85 26.22 -25.22 -59.01
N LYS A 86 25.05 -25.26 -59.68
CA LYS A 86 24.71 -24.58 -60.94
C LYS A 86 23.69 -23.45 -60.77
N VAL A 87 23.43 -23.03 -59.54
CA VAL A 87 22.77 -21.74 -59.22
C VAL A 87 23.87 -20.78 -58.76
N PRO A 88 24.19 -19.71 -59.51
CA PRO A 88 25.13 -18.68 -59.07
C PRO A 88 24.59 -17.92 -57.86
N ALA A 89 25.45 -17.58 -56.90
CA ALA A 89 25.02 -16.88 -55.67
C ALA A 89 24.22 -15.60 -55.96
N ALA A 90 24.70 -14.76 -56.88
CA ALA A 90 24.01 -13.51 -57.30
C ALA A 90 22.65 -13.70 -58.01
N ALA A 91 22.21 -14.94 -58.23
CA ALA A 91 20.89 -15.27 -58.77
C ALA A 91 20.07 -16.14 -57.80
N ALA A 92 20.64 -16.56 -56.65
CA ALA A 92 19.96 -17.41 -55.69
C ALA A 92 18.86 -16.65 -54.94
N ASP A 93 19.16 -15.45 -54.47
CA ASP A 93 18.29 -14.66 -53.58
C ASP A 93 16.99 -14.27 -54.32
N ALA A 94 17.12 -13.65 -55.50
CA ALA A 94 15.99 -13.29 -56.38
C ALA A 94 15.20 -14.52 -56.88
N MET A 95 15.86 -15.68 -57.06
CA MET A 95 15.17 -16.94 -57.39
C MET A 95 14.34 -17.41 -56.20
N LEU A 96 14.87 -17.36 -54.98
CA LEU A 96 14.18 -17.82 -53.77
C LEU A 96 13.02 -16.89 -53.40
N GLU A 97 13.22 -15.56 -53.42
CA GLU A 97 12.17 -14.56 -53.25
C GLU A 97 10.98 -14.88 -54.18
N ARG A 98 11.26 -14.97 -55.49
CA ARG A 98 10.23 -15.25 -56.51
C ARG A 98 9.50 -16.58 -56.30
N ILE A 99 10.19 -17.60 -55.80
CA ILE A 99 9.62 -18.92 -55.53
C ILE A 99 8.78 -18.93 -54.26
N VAL A 100 9.22 -18.24 -53.21
CA VAL A 100 8.45 -18.10 -51.97
C VAL A 100 7.18 -17.27 -52.23
N GLU A 101 7.27 -16.15 -52.96
CA GLU A 101 6.10 -15.40 -53.43
C GLU A 101 5.12 -16.28 -54.21
N TYR A 102 5.63 -17.12 -55.11
CA TYR A 102 4.82 -18.03 -55.92
C TYR A 102 4.14 -19.11 -55.09
N GLY A 103 4.84 -19.70 -54.12
CA GLY A 103 4.26 -20.65 -53.17
C GLY A 103 3.16 -20.01 -52.33
N ARG A 104 3.39 -18.78 -51.84
CA ARG A 104 2.41 -17.99 -51.08
C ARG A 104 1.16 -17.66 -51.89
N ALA A 105 1.29 -17.45 -53.20
CA ALA A 105 0.16 -17.26 -54.11
C ALA A 105 -0.64 -18.55 -54.40
N HIS A 106 -0.04 -19.73 -54.16
CA HIS A 106 -0.63 -21.04 -54.45
C HIS A 106 -0.64 -21.98 -53.23
N PRO A 107 -1.22 -21.57 -52.08
CA PRO A 107 -1.17 -22.34 -50.83
C PRO A 107 -1.88 -23.70 -50.90
N GLN A 108 -2.68 -23.96 -51.93
CA GLN A 108 -3.36 -25.23 -52.19
C GLN A 108 -2.52 -26.26 -52.98
N TRP A 109 -1.38 -25.88 -53.56
CA TRP A 109 -0.56 -26.75 -54.43
C TRP A 109 0.48 -27.54 -53.63
N GLY A 110 0.01 -28.51 -52.86
CA GLY A 110 0.83 -29.28 -51.92
C GLY A 110 2.08 -29.95 -52.53
N GLU A 111 2.04 -30.40 -53.80
CA GLU A 111 3.25 -30.93 -54.43
C GLU A 111 4.22 -29.80 -54.81
N THR A 112 3.73 -28.67 -55.34
CA THR A 112 4.61 -27.53 -55.63
C THR A 112 5.28 -27.03 -54.35
N LEU A 113 4.49 -26.84 -53.29
CA LEU A 113 4.94 -26.37 -51.98
C LEU A 113 5.98 -27.31 -51.33
N ARG A 114 5.80 -28.63 -51.45
CA ARG A 114 6.80 -29.64 -51.04
C ARG A 114 8.16 -29.38 -51.69
N TRP A 115 8.18 -29.20 -53.01
CA TRP A 115 9.43 -28.97 -53.76
C TRP A 115 10.04 -27.60 -53.44
N ILE A 116 9.20 -26.58 -53.20
CA ILE A 116 9.63 -25.26 -52.69
C ILE A 116 10.34 -25.42 -51.34
N CYS A 117 9.74 -26.15 -50.40
CA CYS A 117 10.34 -26.36 -49.08
C CYS A 117 11.71 -27.04 -49.16
N ALA A 118 11.89 -28.03 -50.04
CA ALA A 118 13.19 -28.67 -50.25
C ALA A 118 14.24 -27.74 -50.89
N LEU A 119 13.84 -26.88 -51.83
CA LEU A 119 14.73 -25.87 -52.43
C LEU A 119 15.13 -24.80 -51.41
N VAL A 120 14.18 -24.24 -50.66
CA VAL A 120 14.47 -23.25 -49.62
C VAL A 120 15.34 -23.88 -48.52
N HIS A 121 15.03 -25.09 -48.06
CA HIS A 121 15.88 -25.83 -47.10
C HIS A 121 17.32 -26.00 -47.60
N PHE A 122 17.52 -26.29 -48.89
CA PHE A 122 18.87 -26.39 -49.47
C PHE A 122 19.65 -25.07 -49.39
N HIS A 123 18.96 -23.93 -49.49
CA HIS A 123 19.58 -22.59 -49.51
C HIS A 123 19.72 -21.93 -48.12
N CYS A 124 19.02 -22.39 -47.09
CA CYS A 124 19.15 -21.91 -45.70
C CYS A 124 20.48 -22.31 -45.04
N ALA A 125 21.62 -21.90 -45.61
CA ALA A 125 22.97 -22.21 -45.13
C ALA A 125 23.55 -21.15 -44.16
N ASP A 126 22.95 -19.96 -44.10
CA ASP A 126 23.38 -18.85 -43.27
C ASP A 126 22.20 -18.01 -42.73
N VAL A 127 22.49 -17.14 -41.76
CA VAL A 127 21.47 -16.40 -41.00
C VAL A 127 20.86 -15.23 -41.80
N LEU A 128 21.58 -14.64 -42.76
CA LEU A 128 21.06 -13.53 -43.57
C LEU A 128 20.00 -14.05 -44.53
N THR A 129 20.31 -15.12 -45.27
CA THR A 129 19.36 -15.81 -46.16
C THR A 129 18.09 -16.20 -45.41
N VAL A 130 18.20 -16.77 -44.19
CA VAL A 130 17.02 -17.13 -43.36
C VAL A 130 16.21 -15.90 -42.93
N ALA A 131 16.86 -14.79 -42.58
CA ALA A 131 16.19 -13.57 -42.18
C ALA A 131 15.41 -12.93 -43.34
N GLU A 132 16.03 -12.83 -44.53
CA GLU A 132 15.38 -12.30 -45.74
C GLU A 132 14.17 -13.17 -46.12
N LEU A 133 14.33 -14.50 -46.17
CA LEU A 133 13.21 -15.41 -46.44
C LEU A 133 12.05 -15.30 -45.45
N ALA A 134 12.33 -14.94 -44.18
CA ALA A 134 11.31 -14.72 -43.18
C ALA A 134 10.48 -13.45 -43.45
N GLU A 135 11.08 -12.41 -44.02
CA GLU A 135 10.38 -11.18 -44.45
C GLU A 135 9.47 -11.41 -45.68
N HIS A 136 9.76 -12.45 -46.48
CA HIS A 136 8.95 -12.87 -47.63
C HIS A 136 7.89 -13.96 -47.31
N ASP A 137 7.47 -14.11 -46.05
CA ASP A 137 6.45 -15.09 -45.59
C ASP A 137 6.82 -16.59 -45.80
N ALA A 138 8.11 -16.96 -45.90
CA ALA A 138 8.50 -18.36 -46.13
C ALA A 138 8.00 -19.34 -45.04
N ILE A 139 7.76 -18.85 -43.82
CA ILE A 139 7.18 -19.61 -42.71
C ILE A 139 5.74 -20.03 -43.03
N ASP A 140 4.92 -19.15 -43.57
CA ASP A 140 3.53 -19.46 -43.93
C ASP A 140 3.46 -20.33 -45.20
N VAL A 141 4.45 -20.25 -46.11
CA VAL A 141 4.61 -21.20 -47.23
C VAL A 141 4.88 -22.62 -46.70
N GLY A 142 5.75 -22.78 -45.69
CA GLY A 142 5.97 -24.06 -45.03
C GLY A 142 4.73 -24.59 -44.29
N ALA A 143 4.00 -23.70 -43.62
CA ALA A 143 2.73 -24.03 -42.96
C ALA A 143 1.66 -24.50 -43.95
N ALA A 144 1.59 -23.88 -45.13
CA ALA A 144 0.70 -24.25 -46.22
C ALA A 144 1.10 -25.60 -46.85
N ALA A 145 2.40 -25.88 -47.01
CA ALA A 145 2.90 -27.16 -47.51
C ALA A 145 2.44 -28.37 -46.66
N ILE A 146 2.37 -28.18 -45.34
CA ILE A 146 1.81 -29.16 -44.39
C ILE A 146 0.28 -29.26 -44.54
N ALA A 147 -0.42 -28.11 -44.57
CA ALA A 147 -1.89 -28.07 -44.63
C ALA A 147 -2.48 -28.60 -45.94
N ALA A 148 -1.81 -28.39 -47.07
CA ALA A 148 -2.26 -28.81 -48.40
C ALA A 148 -2.03 -30.30 -48.70
N ALA A 149 -1.19 -30.98 -47.90
CA ALA A 149 -0.83 -32.37 -48.09
C ALA A 149 -0.77 -33.15 -46.75
N PRO A 150 -1.88 -33.17 -45.96
CA PRO A 150 -1.88 -33.65 -44.57
C PRO A 150 -1.57 -35.14 -44.42
N ASP A 151 -1.67 -35.94 -45.49
CA ASP A 151 -1.39 -37.39 -45.52
C ASP A 151 -0.03 -37.73 -46.18
N LYS A 152 0.76 -36.74 -46.62
CA LYS A 152 2.06 -36.97 -47.31
C LYS A 152 3.25 -36.65 -46.41
N GLU A 153 3.85 -37.70 -45.83
CA GLU A 153 5.07 -37.61 -45.02
C GLU A 153 6.19 -36.80 -45.69
N GLU A 154 6.41 -36.99 -46.99
CA GLU A 154 7.48 -36.33 -47.74
C GLU A 154 7.28 -34.81 -47.84
N SER A 155 6.03 -34.32 -47.88
CA SER A 155 5.71 -32.89 -47.85
C SER A 155 5.97 -32.31 -46.46
N ALA A 156 5.40 -32.95 -45.44
CA ALA A 156 5.52 -32.51 -44.06
C ALA A 156 6.98 -32.54 -43.56
N LEU A 157 7.78 -33.54 -43.96
CA LEU A 157 9.20 -33.62 -43.63
C LEU A 157 9.98 -32.46 -44.27
N ALA A 158 9.81 -32.17 -45.56
CA ALA A 158 10.50 -31.07 -46.22
C ALA A 158 10.11 -29.70 -45.62
N ALA A 159 8.82 -29.51 -45.34
CA ALA A 159 8.33 -28.32 -44.66
C ALA A 159 8.95 -28.15 -43.26
N CYS A 160 8.94 -29.19 -42.42
CA CYS A 160 9.54 -29.11 -41.08
C CYS A 160 11.06 -28.89 -41.14
N ARG A 161 11.77 -29.54 -42.07
CA ARG A 161 13.22 -29.34 -42.28
C ARG A 161 13.54 -27.92 -42.78
N MET A 162 12.67 -27.30 -43.55
CA MET A 162 12.79 -25.89 -43.93
C MET A 162 12.55 -24.98 -42.72
N LEU A 163 11.44 -25.20 -41.99
CA LEU A 163 11.00 -24.37 -40.86
C LEU A 163 11.96 -24.43 -39.65
N GLU A 164 12.70 -25.54 -39.48
CA GLU A 164 13.72 -25.72 -38.44
C GLU A 164 14.77 -24.59 -38.41
N HIS A 165 15.07 -23.98 -39.56
CA HIS A 165 16.05 -22.89 -39.68
C HIS A 165 15.60 -21.56 -39.05
N PHE A 166 14.30 -21.31 -38.95
CA PHE A 166 13.70 -20.03 -38.55
C PHE A 166 13.69 -19.84 -37.00
N THR A 167 14.86 -20.00 -36.39
CA THR A 167 15.09 -20.07 -34.93
C THR A 167 14.72 -18.80 -34.14
N CYS A 168 14.67 -17.64 -34.79
CA CYS A 168 14.41 -16.34 -34.17
C CYS A 168 13.22 -15.58 -34.81
N CYS A 169 12.33 -16.29 -35.50
CA CYS A 169 11.21 -15.71 -36.22
C CYS A 169 9.88 -15.98 -35.50
N ALA A 170 8.91 -15.08 -35.62
CA ALA A 170 7.57 -15.27 -35.06
C ALA A 170 6.74 -16.18 -35.97
N PHE A 171 6.09 -17.20 -35.40
CA PHE A 171 5.22 -18.13 -36.14
C PHE A 171 3.75 -17.75 -35.97
N SER A 172 2.99 -17.81 -37.07
CA SER A 172 1.56 -17.56 -37.08
C SER A 172 0.80 -18.68 -36.31
N PRO A 173 -0.38 -18.39 -35.73
CA PRO A 173 -1.24 -19.43 -35.13
C PRO A 173 -1.63 -20.52 -36.13
N ALA A 174 -1.73 -20.19 -37.42
CA ALA A 174 -1.95 -21.14 -38.49
C ALA A 174 -0.75 -22.09 -38.68
N ALA A 175 0.48 -21.57 -38.68
CA ALA A 175 1.69 -22.38 -38.76
C ALA A 175 1.81 -23.38 -37.62
N LEU A 176 1.54 -22.97 -36.38
CA LEU A 176 1.57 -23.90 -35.24
C LEU A 176 0.41 -24.90 -35.23
N HIS A 177 -0.75 -24.53 -35.78
CA HIS A 177 -1.84 -25.47 -36.03
C HIS A 177 -1.45 -26.54 -37.07
N SER A 178 -0.82 -26.16 -38.18
CA SER A 178 -0.31 -27.10 -39.18
C SER A 178 0.74 -28.05 -38.60
N LEU A 179 1.73 -27.53 -37.85
CA LEU A 179 2.77 -28.34 -37.19
C LEU A 179 2.17 -29.34 -36.20
N ARG A 180 1.17 -28.93 -35.40
CA ARG A 180 0.41 -29.83 -34.51
C ARG A 180 -0.25 -30.97 -35.28
N THR A 181 -0.88 -30.67 -36.41
CA THR A 181 -1.54 -31.67 -37.26
C THR A 181 -0.52 -32.67 -37.84
N ALA A 182 0.65 -32.20 -38.28
CA ALA A 182 1.72 -33.08 -38.75
C ALA A 182 2.27 -34.02 -37.65
N LEU A 183 2.48 -33.51 -36.43
CA LEU A 183 2.94 -34.32 -35.29
C LEU A 183 1.95 -35.45 -34.93
N ILE A 184 0.65 -35.17 -35.03
CA ILE A 184 -0.41 -36.16 -34.75
C ILE A 184 -0.49 -37.18 -35.88
N GLY A 185 -0.53 -36.72 -37.15
CA GLY A 185 -0.70 -37.58 -38.33
C GLY A 185 0.47 -38.53 -38.60
N PHE A 186 1.71 -38.08 -38.37
CA PHE A 186 2.93 -38.81 -38.76
C PHE A 186 3.76 -39.35 -37.58
N SER A 187 3.10 -39.64 -36.46
CA SER A 187 3.75 -40.13 -35.22
C SER A 187 4.61 -41.39 -35.37
N GLY A 188 4.46 -42.17 -36.46
CA GLY A 188 5.33 -43.29 -36.80
C GLY A 188 6.68 -42.93 -37.42
N ASN A 189 6.86 -41.71 -37.93
CA ASN A 189 8.09 -41.26 -38.58
C ASN A 189 8.94 -40.40 -37.62
N ALA A 190 9.89 -41.03 -36.94
CA ALA A 190 10.73 -40.38 -35.91
C ALA A 190 11.59 -39.21 -36.45
N ALA A 191 12.02 -39.25 -37.72
CA ALA A 191 12.81 -38.17 -38.31
C ALA A 191 11.97 -36.91 -38.56
N LEU A 192 10.76 -37.10 -39.12
CA LEU A 192 9.76 -36.04 -39.30
C LEU A 192 9.35 -35.47 -37.95
N CYS A 193 9.02 -36.32 -36.98
CA CYS A 193 8.63 -35.90 -35.64
C CYS A 193 9.72 -35.06 -34.96
N ARG A 194 11.00 -35.43 -35.10
CA ARG A 194 12.11 -34.66 -34.52
C ARG A 194 12.23 -33.26 -35.13
N ALA A 195 12.17 -33.14 -36.46
CA ALA A 195 12.21 -31.85 -37.15
C ALA A 195 10.99 -30.97 -36.80
N ALA A 196 9.80 -31.58 -36.70
CA ALA A 196 8.58 -30.89 -36.33
C ALA A 196 8.61 -30.40 -34.86
N VAL A 197 9.07 -31.21 -33.90
CA VAL A 197 9.22 -30.77 -32.50
C VAL A 197 10.32 -29.71 -32.37
N ALA A 198 11.45 -29.84 -33.08
CA ALA A 198 12.49 -28.80 -33.12
C ALA A 198 11.94 -27.46 -33.65
N THR A 199 11.11 -27.50 -34.69
CA THR A 199 10.40 -26.33 -35.22
C THR A 199 9.46 -25.72 -34.17
N VAL A 200 8.67 -26.54 -33.45
CA VAL A 200 7.80 -26.06 -32.35
C VAL A 200 8.61 -25.43 -31.22
N VAL A 201 9.77 -26.01 -30.84
CA VAL A 201 10.68 -25.41 -29.86
C VAL A 201 11.15 -24.03 -30.31
N ASN A 202 11.63 -23.91 -31.55
CA ASN A 202 12.12 -22.66 -32.12
C ASN A 202 11.03 -21.58 -32.12
N ALA A 203 9.88 -21.92 -32.70
CA ALA A 203 8.71 -21.06 -32.79
C ALA A 203 8.11 -20.62 -31.44
N THR A 204 8.49 -21.26 -30.33
CA THR A 204 7.99 -20.94 -28.99
C THR A 204 9.06 -20.41 -28.04
N THR A 205 10.34 -20.36 -28.46
CA THR A 205 11.47 -19.90 -27.62
C THR A 205 11.72 -18.39 -27.71
N PHE A 206 11.57 -17.76 -28.88
CA PHE A 206 11.97 -16.36 -29.09
C PHE A 206 10.82 -15.48 -29.58
N TRP A 207 10.60 -14.36 -28.87
CA TRP A 207 9.60 -13.34 -29.22
C TRP A 207 10.22 -11.96 -29.09
N GLY A 208 10.46 -11.32 -30.24
CA GLY A 208 11.15 -10.04 -30.34
C GLY A 208 10.37 -8.86 -29.77
N GLY A 209 10.43 -8.67 -28.45
CA GLY A 209 10.17 -7.40 -27.75
C GLY A 209 8.74 -6.84 -27.71
N THR A 210 7.85 -7.18 -28.64
CA THR A 210 6.54 -6.49 -28.78
C THR A 210 5.33 -7.39 -29.07
N SER A 211 5.51 -8.66 -29.45
CA SER A 211 4.40 -9.60 -29.73
C SER A 211 4.17 -10.58 -28.58
N ASP A 212 2.91 -10.79 -28.21
CA ASP A 212 2.51 -11.80 -27.21
C ASP A 212 2.56 -13.21 -27.83
N PRO A 213 3.34 -14.16 -27.29
CA PRO A 213 3.39 -15.55 -27.75
C PRO A 213 2.06 -16.32 -27.58
N GLY A 214 1.22 -15.91 -26.63
CA GLY A 214 0.07 -16.68 -26.17
C GLY A 214 -0.84 -17.22 -27.28
N PRO A 215 -1.29 -16.42 -28.27
CA PRO A 215 -2.16 -16.90 -29.34
C PRO A 215 -1.57 -18.02 -30.20
N SER A 216 -0.28 -17.98 -30.52
CA SER A 216 0.36 -19.03 -31.32
C SER A 216 0.59 -20.29 -30.49
N VAL A 217 1.00 -20.15 -29.24
CA VAL A 217 1.15 -21.27 -28.29
C VAL A 217 -0.19 -21.93 -27.98
N ASP A 218 -1.25 -21.16 -27.76
CA ASP A 218 -2.61 -21.68 -27.54
C ASP A 218 -3.15 -22.41 -28.79
N ALA A 219 -2.77 -22.00 -30.01
CA ALA A 219 -3.10 -22.70 -31.24
C ALA A 219 -2.38 -24.05 -31.38
N PHE A 220 -1.12 -24.14 -30.92
CA PHE A 220 -0.40 -25.40 -30.77
C PHE A 220 -1.03 -26.30 -29.70
N VAL A 221 -1.19 -25.80 -28.47
CA VAL A 221 -1.73 -26.54 -27.33
C VAL A 221 -3.14 -27.06 -27.62
N ALA A 222 -3.93 -26.26 -28.33
CA ALA A 222 -5.35 -26.47 -28.64
C ALA A 222 -6.28 -26.36 -27.42
N ALA A 223 -7.59 -26.22 -27.66
CA ALA A 223 -8.58 -26.10 -26.59
C ALA A 223 -8.78 -27.42 -25.80
N ASP A 224 -8.48 -28.55 -26.43
CA ASP A 224 -8.55 -29.92 -25.90
C ASP A 224 -7.19 -30.46 -25.42
N GLY A 225 -6.12 -29.66 -25.47
CA GLY A 225 -4.77 -30.11 -25.10
C GLY A 225 -4.12 -31.06 -26.12
N ALA A 226 -4.63 -31.14 -27.37
CA ALA A 226 -4.12 -32.05 -28.39
C ALA A 226 -2.61 -31.90 -28.67
N GLY A 227 -2.07 -30.67 -28.66
CA GLY A 227 -0.63 -30.45 -28.88
C GLY A 227 0.25 -30.99 -27.75
N VAL A 228 -0.21 -30.84 -26.51
CA VAL A 228 0.46 -31.40 -25.32
C VAL A 228 0.40 -32.92 -25.34
N THR A 229 -0.78 -33.47 -25.67
CA THR A 229 -0.99 -34.92 -25.80
C THR A 229 -0.08 -35.52 -26.86
N ALA A 230 0.07 -34.85 -28.02
CA ALA A 230 0.98 -35.27 -29.08
C ALA A 230 2.45 -35.32 -28.62
N LEU A 231 2.95 -34.28 -27.95
CA LEU A 231 4.31 -34.26 -27.41
C LEU A 231 4.56 -35.41 -26.42
N LEU A 232 3.59 -35.70 -25.54
CA LEU A 232 3.66 -36.82 -24.59
C LEU A 232 3.66 -38.18 -25.30
N SER A 233 2.80 -38.37 -26.30
CA SER A 233 2.77 -39.60 -27.10
C SER A 233 4.06 -39.83 -27.88
N LEU A 234 4.68 -38.76 -28.41
CA LEU A 234 5.96 -38.86 -29.11
C LEU A 234 7.11 -39.19 -28.15
N MET A 235 7.19 -38.51 -27.00
CA MET A 235 8.17 -38.77 -25.95
C MET A 235 8.13 -40.23 -25.45
N ALA A 236 6.93 -40.82 -25.35
CA ALA A 236 6.74 -42.19 -24.88
C ALA A 236 7.05 -43.27 -25.94
N ASN A 237 6.93 -42.96 -27.24
CA ASN A 237 6.96 -43.98 -28.31
C ASN A 237 8.01 -43.73 -29.40
N ALA A 238 7.98 -42.56 -30.04
CA ALA A 238 8.70 -42.29 -31.29
C ALA A 238 10.03 -41.54 -31.09
N LEU A 239 10.15 -40.78 -30.01
CA LEU A 239 11.29 -39.94 -29.65
C LEU A 239 11.78 -40.29 -28.23
N SER A 240 11.98 -41.59 -27.99
CA SER A 240 12.34 -42.16 -26.68
C SER A 240 13.83 -42.13 -26.34
N ASP A 241 14.67 -41.60 -27.24
CA ASP A 241 16.07 -41.25 -26.97
C ASP A 241 16.20 -39.92 -26.22
N GLU A 242 17.30 -39.73 -25.49
CA GLU A 242 17.54 -38.55 -24.64
C GLU A 242 17.36 -37.21 -25.38
N ALA A 243 17.86 -37.11 -26.61
CA ALA A 243 17.74 -35.88 -27.41
C ALA A 243 16.29 -35.63 -27.88
N GLY A 244 15.57 -36.69 -28.25
CA GLY A 244 14.15 -36.63 -28.61
C GLY A 244 13.27 -36.22 -27.42
N VAL A 245 13.48 -36.86 -26.26
CA VAL A 245 12.80 -36.54 -25.01
C VAL A 245 13.08 -35.10 -24.58
N THR A 246 14.35 -34.65 -24.63
CA THR A 246 14.74 -33.27 -24.28
C THR A 246 14.05 -32.22 -25.16
N LEU A 247 13.91 -32.49 -26.47
CA LEU A 247 13.16 -31.61 -27.39
C LEU A 247 11.67 -31.53 -27.02
N CYS A 248 11.03 -32.67 -26.75
CA CYS A 248 9.63 -32.70 -26.31
C CYS A 248 9.42 -31.96 -24.97
N LEU A 249 10.29 -32.18 -23.99
CA LEU A 249 10.25 -31.49 -22.69
C LEU A 249 10.43 -29.98 -22.83
N ARG A 250 11.32 -29.52 -23.72
CA ARG A 250 11.51 -28.09 -23.99
C ARG A 250 10.28 -27.46 -24.64
N ALA A 251 9.64 -28.16 -25.58
CA ALA A 251 8.37 -27.72 -26.16
C ALA A 251 7.26 -27.63 -25.10
N LEU A 252 7.16 -28.61 -24.20
CA LEU A 252 6.23 -28.59 -23.07
C LEU A 252 6.52 -27.42 -22.11
N ALA A 253 7.80 -27.17 -21.78
CA ALA A 253 8.19 -26.06 -20.89
C ALA A 253 7.87 -24.69 -21.50
N ASN A 254 8.03 -24.53 -22.82
CA ASN A 254 7.61 -23.33 -23.56
C ASN A 254 6.08 -23.18 -23.60
N CYS A 255 5.33 -24.29 -23.72
CA CYS A 255 3.87 -24.26 -23.63
C CYS A 255 3.39 -23.82 -22.24
N ALA A 256 4.00 -24.35 -21.17
CA ALA A 256 3.69 -23.99 -19.80
C ALA A 256 4.03 -22.51 -19.48
N ALA A 257 5.04 -21.93 -20.12
CA ALA A 257 5.44 -20.53 -19.92
C ALA A 257 4.47 -19.50 -20.55
N HIS A 258 3.85 -19.87 -21.67
CA HIS A 258 3.20 -18.89 -22.56
C HIS A 258 1.73 -19.18 -22.85
N SER A 259 1.21 -20.37 -22.56
CA SER A 259 -0.23 -20.63 -22.73
C SER A 259 -1.04 -19.75 -21.79
N ARG A 260 -2.14 -19.19 -22.31
CA ARG A 260 -3.05 -18.35 -21.51
C ARG A 260 -3.96 -19.17 -20.60
N ASP A 261 -3.97 -20.50 -20.77
CA ASP A 261 -4.79 -21.42 -20.00
C ASP A 261 -3.95 -22.62 -19.53
N ALA A 262 -3.33 -22.47 -18.35
CA ALA A 262 -2.49 -23.49 -17.72
C ALA A 262 -3.22 -24.83 -17.48
N THR A 263 -4.55 -24.88 -17.53
CA THR A 263 -5.31 -26.14 -17.39
C THR A 263 -5.16 -27.06 -18.61
N ARG A 264 -4.69 -26.53 -19.76
CA ARG A 264 -4.50 -27.27 -21.01
C ARG A 264 -3.10 -27.88 -21.18
N VAL A 265 -2.22 -27.66 -20.21
CA VAL A 265 -0.86 -28.23 -20.19
C VAL A 265 -0.64 -29.19 -18.98
N PRO A 266 -1.53 -30.15 -18.68
CA PRO A 266 -1.35 -31.07 -17.55
C PRO A 266 -0.46 -32.26 -17.96
N ALA A 267 0.85 -32.11 -17.78
CA ALA A 267 1.85 -33.09 -18.20
C ALA A 267 2.77 -33.57 -17.06
N VAL A 268 2.53 -33.15 -15.81
CA VAL A 268 3.50 -33.27 -14.69
C VAL A 268 3.99 -34.70 -14.48
N ALA A 269 3.09 -35.68 -14.44
CA ALA A 269 3.46 -37.07 -14.18
C ALA A 269 4.39 -37.65 -15.27
N ALA A 270 4.12 -37.35 -16.54
CA ALA A 270 4.94 -37.82 -17.67
C ALA A 270 6.27 -37.07 -17.77
N VAL A 271 6.26 -35.76 -17.48
CA VAL A 271 7.47 -34.94 -17.37
C VAL A 271 8.39 -35.48 -16.25
N LEU A 272 7.85 -35.78 -15.06
CA LEU A 272 8.64 -36.38 -13.97
C LEU A 272 9.15 -37.79 -14.32
N ALA A 273 8.34 -38.61 -15.01
CA ALA A 273 8.76 -39.94 -15.46
C ALA A 273 9.97 -39.89 -16.42
N SER A 274 10.09 -38.86 -17.25
CA SER A 274 11.27 -38.67 -18.11
C SER A 274 12.58 -38.54 -17.31
N LYS A 275 12.54 -37.93 -16.11
CA LYS A 275 13.72 -37.84 -15.25
C LYS A 275 14.09 -39.19 -14.62
N ALA A 276 13.12 -40.04 -14.35
CA ALA A 276 13.36 -41.42 -13.91
C ALA A 276 13.93 -42.30 -15.03
N GLN A 277 13.57 -42.03 -16.29
CA GLN A 277 14.16 -42.67 -17.47
C GLN A 277 15.61 -42.24 -17.72
N PHE A 278 15.92 -40.96 -17.51
CA PHE A 278 17.26 -40.38 -17.69
C PHE A 278 17.82 -39.77 -16.37
N PRO A 279 18.15 -40.61 -15.37
CA PRO A 279 18.54 -40.14 -14.04
C PRO A 279 19.84 -39.32 -14.04
N GLU A 280 20.74 -39.58 -15.00
CA GLU A 280 22.05 -38.92 -15.12
C GLU A 280 22.10 -37.78 -16.15
N SER A 281 20.99 -37.48 -16.85
CA SER A 281 20.94 -36.37 -17.81
C SER A 281 20.64 -35.03 -17.13
N ASP A 282 21.57 -34.07 -17.28
CA ASP A 282 21.41 -32.68 -16.84
C ASP A 282 20.44 -31.90 -17.72
N ASP A 283 20.42 -32.13 -19.05
CA ASP A 283 19.52 -31.42 -19.95
C ASP A 283 18.06 -31.84 -19.75
N VAL A 284 17.78 -33.14 -19.55
CA VAL A 284 16.45 -33.61 -19.14
C VAL A 284 16.05 -33.00 -17.80
N ALA A 285 16.96 -32.96 -16.81
CA ALA A 285 16.69 -32.33 -15.51
C ALA A 285 16.35 -30.84 -15.64
N SER A 286 17.13 -30.07 -16.42
CA SER A 286 16.87 -28.66 -16.72
C SER A 286 15.51 -28.44 -17.38
N GLN A 287 15.10 -29.26 -18.36
CA GLN A 287 13.79 -29.08 -19.01
C GLN A 287 12.63 -29.46 -18.07
N VAL A 288 12.79 -30.51 -17.25
CA VAL A 288 11.81 -30.87 -16.20
C VAL A 288 11.64 -29.73 -15.19
N LEU A 289 12.74 -29.13 -14.73
CA LEU A 289 12.74 -27.98 -13.82
C LEU A 289 12.10 -26.74 -14.46
N ALA A 290 12.44 -26.44 -15.72
CA ALA A 290 11.83 -25.33 -16.46
C ALA A 290 10.32 -25.53 -16.63
N TYR A 291 9.86 -26.74 -16.99
CA TYR A 291 8.44 -27.06 -17.08
C TYR A 291 7.73 -26.86 -15.73
N LEU A 292 8.29 -27.35 -14.64
CA LEU A 292 7.72 -27.19 -13.29
C LEU A 292 7.70 -25.72 -12.83
N ALA A 293 8.76 -24.96 -13.12
CA ALA A 293 8.85 -23.54 -12.77
C ALA A 293 7.80 -22.70 -13.52
N ASN A 294 7.60 -22.98 -14.81
CA ASN A 294 6.66 -22.26 -15.65
C ASN A 294 5.21 -22.70 -15.37
N GLY A 295 4.99 -24.00 -15.24
CA GLY A 295 3.70 -24.63 -14.95
C GLY A 295 3.31 -24.64 -13.47
N ALA A 296 3.94 -23.82 -12.61
CA ALA A 296 3.75 -23.88 -11.16
C ALA A 296 2.29 -23.69 -10.67
N THR A 297 1.41 -23.13 -11.52
CA THR A 297 -0.02 -22.94 -11.26
C THR A 297 -0.93 -23.99 -11.93
N ALA A 298 -0.38 -24.96 -12.67
CA ALA A 298 -1.16 -25.99 -13.37
C ALA A 298 -1.88 -26.92 -12.37
N PRO A 299 -3.12 -27.36 -12.67
CA PRO A 299 -4.00 -28.03 -11.71
C PRO A 299 -3.57 -29.46 -11.37
N ASP A 300 -2.72 -30.09 -12.18
CA ASP A 300 -2.16 -31.43 -11.96
C ASP A 300 -0.87 -31.43 -11.12
N VAL A 301 -0.30 -30.25 -10.81
CA VAL A 301 0.87 -30.11 -9.94
C VAL A 301 0.51 -30.45 -8.50
N GLN A 302 0.71 -31.71 -8.11
CA GLN A 302 0.73 -32.12 -6.71
C GLN A 302 1.91 -31.43 -6.00
N GLN A 303 1.62 -30.37 -5.25
CA GLN A 303 2.63 -29.48 -4.66
C GLN A 303 3.63 -30.20 -3.74
N SER A 304 3.22 -31.27 -3.07
CA SER A 304 4.13 -32.06 -2.21
C SER A 304 5.10 -32.86 -3.07
N ASP A 305 4.57 -33.68 -3.98
CA ASP A 305 5.31 -34.57 -4.86
C ASP A 305 6.29 -33.78 -5.74
N ALA A 306 5.85 -32.68 -6.35
CA ALA A 306 6.69 -31.81 -7.15
C ALA A 306 7.88 -31.23 -6.34
N LEU A 307 7.66 -30.90 -5.06
CA LEU A 307 8.70 -30.38 -4.20
C LEU A 307 9.69 -31.47 -3.75
N GLU A 308 9.21 -32.70 -3.50
CA GLU A 308 10.07 -33.86 -3.24
C GLU A 308 10.95 -34.20 -4.46
N HIS A 309 10.42 -34.15 -5.69
CA HIS A 309 11.21 -34.38 -6.90
C HIS A 309 12.28 -33.28 -7.12
N VAL A 310 11.94 -32.01 -6.89
CA VAL A 310 12.90 -30.89 -7.01
C VAL A 310 14.01 -30.99 -5.97
N LEU A 311 13.70 -31.37 -4.71
CA LEU A 311 14.71 -31.64 -3.68
C LEU A 311 15.51 -32.92 -3.96
N GLY A 312 14.88 -33.95 -4.56
CA GLY A 312 15.53 -35.18 -5.00
C GLY A 312 16.60 -34.93 -6.07
N MET A 313 16.41 -33.94 -6.94
CA MET A 313 17.42 -33.49 -7.91
C MET A 313 18.54 -32.64 -7.29
N MET A 314 18.27 -31.97 -6.16
CA MET A 314 19.23 -31.08 -5.48
C MET A 314 20.39 -31.85 -4.83
N ASN A 315 20.09 -32.97 -4.16
CA ASN A 315 21.10 -33.73 -3.39
C ASN A 315 22.21 -34.36 -4.26
N PRO A 316 21.94 -35.02 -5.40
CA PRO A 316 22.99 -35.54 -6.28
C PRO A 316 23.85 -34.43 -6.87
N ALA A 317 23.23 -33.32 -7.30
CA ALA A 317 23.94 -32.20 -7.92
C ALA A 317 24.89 -31.48 -6.93
N MET A 318 24.55 -31.45 -5.63
CA MET A 318 25.47 -30.96 -4.59
C MET A 318 26.70 -31.87 -4.36
N ALA A 319 26.62 -33.16 -4.65
CA ALA A 319 27.63 -34.14 -4.24
C ALA A 319 28.81 -34.27 -5.22
N ARG A 320 28.66 -33.84 -6.46
CA ARG A 320 29.54 -34.19 -7.59
C ARG A 320 30.34 -33.01 -8.17
N ALA A 321 29.91 -31.77 -7.91
CA ALA A 321 30.66 -30.53 -8.09
C ALA A 321 31.17 -30.18 -9.52
N THR A 322 30.57 -30.73 -10.57
CA THR A 322 30.90 -30.40 -11.97
C THR A 322 30.21 -29.10 -12.46
N ASN A 323 30.51 -28.67 -13.69
CA ASN A 323 29.87 -27.47 -14.28
C ASN A 323 28.43 -27.69 -14.73
N GLY A 324 28.05 -28.90 -15.16
CA GLY A 324 26.67 -29.22 -15.57
C GLY A 324 25.71 -29.16 -14.37
N GLU A 325 26.14 -29.72 -13.25
CA GLU A 325 25.37 -29.75 -12.00
C GLU A 325 25.15 -28.35 -11.39
N ARG A 326 26.01 -27.36 -11.67
CA ARG A 326 25.76 -25.95 -11.28
C ARG A 326 24.55 -25.34 -12.00
N ARG A 327 24.35 -25.70 -13.27
CA ARG A 327 23.16 -25.30 -14.03
C ARG A 327 21.92 -25.94 -13.41
N VAL A 328 21.94 -27.25 -13.16
CA VAL A 328 20.84 -27.96 -12.49
C VAL A 328 20.52 -27.38 -11.12
N LEU A 329 21.52 -27.06 -10.29
CA LEU A 329 21.30 -26.39 -8.99
C LEU A 329 20.70 -24.99 -9.13
N THR A 330 21.11 -24.22 -10.14
CA THR A 330 20.53 -22.92 -10.43
C THR A 330 19.06 -23.05 -10.84
N ASP A 331 18.75 -24.01 -11.71
CA ASP A 331 17.39 -24.33 -12.15
C ASP A 331 16.52 -24.84 -10.99
N VAL A 332 17.07 -25.66 -10.08
CA VAL A 332 16.41 -26.11 -8.84
C VAL A 332 16.03 -24.92 -7.95
N VAL A 333 16.98 -24.04 -7.64
CA VAL A 333 16.69 -22.88 -6.77
C VAL A 333 15.73 -21.90 -7.45
N HIS A 334 15.80 -21.73 -8.77
CA HIS A 334 14.84 -20.96 -9.55
C HIS A 334 13.42 -21.56 -9.50
N THR A 335 13.30 -22.88 -9.68
CA THR A 335 12.01 -23.61 -9.60
C THR A 335 11.39 -23.49 -8.21
N LEU A 336 12.20 -23.65 -7.16
CA LEU A 336 11.77 -23.37 -5.77
C LEU A 336 11.37 -21.91 -5.58
N GLY A 337 12.03 -20.96 -6.24
CA GLY A 337 11.62 -19.55 -6.31
C GLY A 337 10.21 -19.37 -6.89
N SER A 338 9.92 -19.99 -8.04
CA SER A 338 8.60 -19.95 -8.67
C SER A 338 7.52 -20.59 -7.79
N PHE A 339 7.77 -21.79 -7.26
CA PHE A 339 6.87 -22.43 -6.30
C PHE A 339 6.59 -21.54 -5.08
N ALA A 340 7.61 -20.80 -4.62
CA ALA A 340 7.48 -19.91 -3.49
C ALA A 340 6.53 -18.75 -3.79
N THR A 341 6.67 -18.11 -4.96
CA THR A 341 5.84 -16.97 -5.38
C THR A 341 4.41 -17.35 -5.78
N HIS A 342 4.21 -18.53 -6.36
CA HIS A 342 2.91 -18.93 -6.92
C HIS A 342 2.01 -19.74 -5.97
N TRP A 343 2.55 -20.49 -5.01
CA TRP A 343 1.70 -21.29 -4.09
C TRP A 343 1.38 -20.54 -2.79
N LYS A 344 0.09 -20.43 -2.49
CA LYS A 344 -0.45 -19.71 -1.32
C LYS A 344 0.15 -20.14 0.03
N ASP A 345 0.44 -21.44 0.19
CA ASP A 345 0.98 -22.04 1.42
C ASP A 345 2.44 -22.52 1.27
N SER A 346 3.17 -22.02 0.25
CA SER A 346 4.53 -22.46 -0.12
C SER A 346 5.48 -22.54 1.08
N LYS A 347 5.56 -21.45 1.86
CA LYS A 347 6.51 -21.29 2.98
C LYS A 347 6.47 -22.44 3.99
N SER A 348 5.27 -22.84 4.42
CA SER A 348 5.10 -23.92 5.41
C SER A 348 5.44 -25.30 4.82
N ARG A 349 5.11 -25.54 3.55
CA ARG A 349 5.46 -26.79 2.84
C ARG A 349 6.97 -26.90 2.64
N MET A 350 7.60 -25.85 2.13
CA MET A 350 9.05 -25.76 1.91
C MET A 350 9.86 -25.93 3.20
N ALA A 351 9.40 -25.32 4.30
CA ALA A 351 10.03 -25.48 5.60
C ALA A 351 9.97 -26.95 6.09
N LYS A 352 8.80 -27.61 5.96
CA LYS A 352 8.62 -29.02 6.37
C LYS A 352 9.42 -30.00 5.51
N ALA A 353 9.56 -29.73 4.21
CA ALA A 353 10.28 -30.59 3.28
C ALA A 353 11.82 -30.43 3.34
N GLY A 354 12.34 -29.50 4.13
CA GLY A 354 13.80 -29.33 4.29
C GLY A 354 14.47 -28.41 3.26
N VAL A 355 13.71 -27.56 2.55
CA VAL A 355 14.27 -26.59 1.59
C VAL A 355 15.30 -25.66 2.26
N VAL A 356 15.04 -25.21 3.50
CA VAL A 356 15.93 -24.27 4.20
C VAL A 356 17.32 -24.88 4.47
N PRO A 357 17.47 -26.04 5.12
CA PRO A 357 18.77 -26.70 5.26
C PRO A 357 19.51 -26.91 3.93
N ALA A 358 18.82 -27.42 2.90
CA ALA A 358 19.43 -27.68 1.60
C ALA A 358 19.92 -26.39 0.92
N LEU A 359 19.15 -25.30 1.01
CA LEU A 359 19.52 -24.00 0.45
C LEU A 359 20.76 -23.40 1.13
N LEU A 360 20.87 -23.54 2.46
CA LEU A 360 22.06 -23.09 3.19
C LEU A 360 23.28 -23.98 2.89
N GLN A 361 23.08 -25.27 2.66
CA GLN A 361 24.14 -26.18 2.20
C GLN A 361 24.65 -25.79 0.80
N VAL A 362 23.76 -25.45 -0.15
CA VAL A 362 24.16 -24.90 -1.45
C VAL A 362 24.96 -23.61 -1.28
N MET A 363 24.50 -22.67 -0.42
CA MET A 363 25.25 -21.44 -0.15
C MET A 363 26.65 -21.70 0.45
N GLN A 364 26.84 -22.78 1.20
CA GLN A 364 28.14 -23.17 1.76
C GLN A 364 29.06 -23.81 0.71
N LEU A 365 28.54 -24.78 -0.06
CA LEU A 365 29.32 -25.54 -1.05
C LEU A 365 29.71 -24.69 -2.26
N TYR A 366 28.82 -23.81 -2.72
CA TYR A 366 29.00 -22.98 -3.91
C TYR A 366 29.21 -21.51 -3.54
N GLY A 367 30.04 -21.25 -2.52
CA GLY A 367 30.42 -19.90 -2.07
C GLY A 367 30.94 -19.01 -3.20
N GLU A 368 31.70 -19.58 -4.14
CA GLU A 368 32.31 -18.88 -5.27
C GLU A 368 31.37 -18.61 -6.46
N ASP A 369 30.11 -19.08 -6.44
CA ASP A 369 29.18 -18.90 -7.56
C ASP A 369 28.21 -17.71 -7.34
N PRO A 370 28.42 -16.56 -8.00
CA PRO A 370 27.60 -15.37 -7.76
C PRO A 370 26.15 -15.51 -8.23
N VAL A 371 25.86 -16.37 -9.22
CA VAL A 371 24.49 -16.57 -9.72
C VAL A 371 23.71 -17.40 -8.70
N LEU A 372 24.31 -18.48 -8.22
CA LEU A 372 23.66 -19.36 -7.26
C LEU A 372 23.47 -18.67 -5.90
N GLN A 373 24.47 -17.93 -5.40
CA GLN A 373 24.34 -17.11 -4.19
C GLN A 373 23.21 -16.07 -4.30
N GLN A 374 23.06 -15.41 -5.46
CA GLN A 374 21.96 -14.47 -5.71
C GLN A 374 20.60 -15.16 -5.63
N GLN A 375 20.43 -16.32 -6.28
CA GLN A 375 19.15 -17.05 -6.25
C GLN A 375 18.82 -17.57 -4.84
N CYS A 376 19.82 -18.05 -4.09
CA CYS A 376 19.63 -18.42 -2.70
C CYS A 376 19.19 -17.22 -1.84
N CYS A 377 19.80 -16.04 -2.02
CA CYS A 377 19.40 -14.83 -1.30
C CYS A 377 17.97 -14.39 -1.65
N ASN A 378 17.56 -14.46 -2.92
CA ASN A 378 16.18 -14.17 -3.34
C ASN A 378 15.17 -15.09 -2.63
N LEU A 379 15.41 -16.40 -2.65
CA LEU A 379 14.52 -17.39 -2.03
C LEU A 379 14.50 -17.24 -0.50
N LEU A 380 15.65 -17.05 0.16
CA LEU A 380 15.69 -16.74 1.60
C LEU A 380 14.92 -15.47 1.95
N SER A 381 15.07 -14.40 1.17
CA SER A 381 14.34 -13.14 1.39
C SER A 381 12.83 -13.35 1.33
N TYR A 382 12.33 -14.17 0.40
CA TYR A 382 10.92 -14.48 0.30
C TYR A 382 10.44 -15.35 1.46
N LEU A 383 11.16 -16.43 1.78
CA LEU A 383 10.79 -17.40 2.81
C LEU A 383 10.75 -16.79 4.21
N CYS A 384 11.69 -15.90 4.54
CA CYS A 384 11.77 -15.26 5.86
C CYS A 384 10.77 -14.12 6.05
N PHE A 385 10.39 -13.42 4.97
CA PHE A 385 9.41 -12.34 5.04
C PHE A 385 8.08 -12.83 5.65
N ASP A 386 7.59 -12.16 6.69
CA ASP A 386 6.33 -12.52 7.39
C ASP A 386 6.32 -13.96 7.96
N SER A 387 7.50 -14.53 8.30
CA SER A 387 7.60 -15.85 8.95
C SER A 387 8.70 -15.91 10.01
N GLU A 388 8.32 -15.76 11.28
CA GLU A 388 9.23 -15.82 12.44
C GLU A 388 9.87 -17.21 12.62
N ALA A 389 9.10 -18.29 12.41
CA ALA A 389 9.59 -19.66 12.54
C ALA A 389 10.68 -20.00 11.52
N ILE A 390 10.48 -19.63 10.25
CA ILE A 390 11.48 -19.83 9.19
C ILE A 390 12.71 -18.94 9.44
N THR A 391 12.48 -17.67 9.77
CA THR A 391 13.56 -16.71 10.08
C THR A 391 14.43 -17.19 11.24
N SER A 392 13.83 -17.76 12.27
CA SER A 392 14.53 -18.37 13.41
C SER A 392 15.34 -19.59 13.00
N ALA A 393 14.75 -20.50 12.21
CA ALA A 393 15.45 -21.70 11.72
C ALA A 393 16.65 -21.35 10.83
N VAL A 394 16.50 -20.40 9.89
CA VAL A 394 17.61 -19.92 9.05
C VAL A 394 18.71 -19.28 9.90
N THR A 395 18.34 -18.52 10.94
CA THR A 395 19.29 -17.88 11.85
C THR A 395 20.09 -18.92 12.66
N GLN A 396 19.42 -19.91 13.23
CA GLN A 396 20.04 -20.98 14.00
C GLN A 396 20.98 -21.85 13.14
N ALA A 397 20.64 -22.05 11.86
CA ALA A 397 21.48 -22.73 10.88
C ALA A 397 22.59 -21.85 10.27
N GLY A 398 22.83 -20.64 10.80
CA GLY A 398 23.91 -19.75 10.39
C GLY A 398 23.69 -18.97 9.08
N GLY A 399 22.48 -18.98 8.52
CA GLY A 399 22.18 -18.38 7.22
C GLY A 399 22.45 -16.87 7.14
N VAL A 400 22.31 -16.13 8.23
CA VAL A 400 22.67 -14.69 8.29
C VAL A 400 24.16 -14.50 7.97
N ALA A 401 25.03 -15.34 8.53
CA ALA A 401 26.48 -15.26 8.29
C ALA A 401 26.85 -15.63 6.84
N LEU A 402 26.10 -16.55 6.20
CA LEU A 402 26.31 -16.93 4.80
C LEU A 402 25.92 -15.80 3.84
N VAL A 403 24.77 -15.15 4.05
CA VAL A 403 24.36 -13.98 3.25
C VAL A 403 25.40 -12.85 3.38
N LEU A 404 25.86 -12.54 4.60
CA LEU A 404 26.87 -11.52 4.83
C LEU A 404 28.23 -11.86 4.22
N ARG A 405 28.64 -13.15 4.23
CA ARG A 405 29.84 -13.62 3.54
C ARG A 405 29.76 -13.40 2.04
N ALA A 406 28.65 -13.78 1.41
CA ALA A 406 28.42 -13.56 -0.02
C ALA A 406 28.48 -12.06 -0.39
N MET A 407 27.94 -11.17 0.47
CA MET A 407 28.05 -9.72 0.29
C MET A 407 29.50 -9.22 0.39
N GLY A 408 30.27 -9.74 1.34
CA GLY A 408 31.68 -9.37 1.53
C GLY A 408 32.61 -9.86 0.41
N GLN A 409 32.22 -10.95 -0.26
CA GLN A 409 32.92 -11.58 -1.38
C GLN A 409 32.61 -10.90 -2.72
N PHE A 410 31.32 -10.69 -3.04
CA PHE A 410 30.87 -10.16 -4.33
C PHE A 410 30.53 -8.67 -4.32
N ARG A 411 31.43 -7.85 -3.77
CA ARG A 411 31.21 -6.40 -3.51
C ARG A 411 30.88 -5.55 -4.74
N THR A 412 31.10 -6.05 -5.95
CA THR A 412 30.81 -5.35 -7.22
C THR A 412 29.58 -5.91 -7.96
N ASN A 413 29.03 -7.05 -7.54
CA ASN A 413 27.86 -7.64 -8.18
C ASN A 413 26.57 -7.05 -7.61
N GLU A 414 26.10 -5.96 -8.22
CA GLU A 414 24.90 -5.26 -7.74
C GLU A 414 23.62 -6.11 -7.76
N GLN A 415 23.52 -7.18 -8.57
CA GLN A 415 22.35 -8.05 -8.59
C GLN A 415 22.33 -8.97 -7.36
N LEU A 416 23.46 -9.62 -7.05
CA LEU A 416 23.63 -10.39 -5.81
C LEU A 416 23.44 -9.49 -4.58
N LEU A 417 24.08 -8.33 -4.54
CA LEU A 417 23.97 -7.41 -3.41
C LEU A 417 22.54 -6.89 -3.20
N THR A 418 21.76 -6.73 -4.28
CA THR A 418 20.33 -6.39 -4.19
C THR A 418 19.55 -7.51 -3.48
N ALA A 419 19.74 -8.76 -3.90
CA ALA A 419 19.11 -9.93 -3.29
C ALA A 419 19.55 -10.13 -1.83
N ALA A 420 20.84 -9.96 -1.55
CA ALA A 420 21.41 -10.16 -0.23
C ALA A 420 20.98 -9.06 0.77
N CYS A 421 20.91 -7.79 0.36
CA CYS A 421 20.33 -6.73 1.19
C CYS A 421 18.84 -6.99 1.53
N ALA A 422 18.06 -7.52 0.56
CA ALA A 422 16.68 -7.93 0.83
C ALA A 422 16.62 -9.10 1.83
N ALA A 423 17.49 -10.11 1.67
CA ALA A 423 17.61 -11.23 2.58
C ALA A 423 18.03 -10.80 4.00
N VAL A 424 19.02 -9.91 4.15
CA VAL A 424 19.41 -9.32 5.45
C VAL A 424 18.22 -8.62 6.09
N SER A 425 17.43 -7.83 5.34
CA SER A 425 16.23 -7.20 5.91
C SER A 425 15.17 -8.22 6.31
N GLY A 426 14.95 -9.30 5.54
CA GLY A 426 14.01 -10.36 5.90
C GLY A 426 14.44 -11.11 7.15
N LEU A 427 15.74 -11.44 7.24
CA LEU A 427 16.34 -12.20 8.33
C LEU A 427 16.50 -11.42 9.64
N THR A 428 16.45 -10.09 9.62
CA THR A 428 16.64 -9.24 10.81
C THR A 428 15.40 -8.47 11.24
N PHE A 429 14.32 -8.49 10.44
CA PHE A 429 13.04 -7.91 10.83
C PHE A 429 12.39 -8.73 11.94
N ASN A 430 12.08 -8.09 13.07
CA ASN A 430 11.56 -8.73 14.28
C ASN A 430 12.36 -9.95 14.78
N ASN A 431 13.65 -10.04 14.44
CA ASN A 431 14.52 -11.15 14.84
C ASN A 431 15.78 -10.64 15.58
N PRO A 432 15.72 -10.54 16.93
CA PRO A 432 16.87 -10.12 17.74
C PRO A 432 18.09 -11.03 17.59
N ALA A 433 17.91 -12.34 17.34
CA ALA A 433 19.02 -13.26 17.13
C ALA A 433 19.76 -12.98 15.81
N GLY A 434 19.03 -12.72 14.72
CA GLY A 434 19.62 -12.31 13.45
C GLY A 434 20.36 -10.96 13.54
N GLN A 435 19.80 -10.01 14.28
CA GLN A 435 20.45 -8.72 14.59
C GLN A 435 21.73 -8.91 15.42
N ALA A 436 21.72 -9.83 16.39
CA ALA A 436 22.92 -10.17 17.17
C ALA A 436 24.04 -10.75 16.29
N VAL A 437 23.72 -11.58 15.28
CA VAL A 437 24.71 -12.09 14.31
C VAL A 437 25.30 -10.96 13.46
N VAL A 438 24.48 -10.02 12.97
CA VAL A 438 24.94 -8.82 12.24
C VAL A 438 25.93 -8.00 13.09
N LYS A 439 25.65 -7.86 14.40
CA LYS A 439 26.52 -7.17 15.36
C LYS A 439 27.83 -7.95 15.63
N GLN A 440 27.75 -9.26 15.82
CA GLN A 440 28.92 -10.12 16.09
C GLN A 440 29.92 -10.17 14.93
N ILE A 441 29.43 -10.04 13.69
CA ILE A 441 30.24 -10.04 12.47
C ILE A 441 30.73 -8.63 12.08
N ASP A 442 30.26 -7.58 12.78
CA ASP A 442 30.45 -6.16 12.42
C ASP A 442 30.14 -5.88 10.94
N ALA A 443 28.92 -6.22 10.52
CA ALA A 443 28.50 -6.09 9.12
C ALA A 443 27.95 -4.71 8.74
N VAL A 444 27.85 -3.76 9.68
CA VAL A 444 27.38 -2.40 9.40
C VAL A 444 28.31 -1.64 8.43
N PRO A 445 29.65 -1.63 8.60
CA PRO A 445 30.57 -1.02 7.64
C PRO A 445 30.40 -1.53 6.20
N LEU A 446 30.17 -2.84 6.02
CA LEU A 446 29.95 -3.46 4.70
C LEU A 446 28.67 -2.94 4.04
N LEU A 447 27.55 -2.87 4.77
CA LEU A 447 26.29 -2.33 4.26
C LEU A 447 26.41 -0.86 3.86
N LEU A 448 27.22 -0.08 4.59
CA LEU A 448 27.50 1.32 4.28
C LEU A 448 28.48 1.48 3.10
N GLU A 449 29.44 0.58 2.92
CA GLU A 449 30.30 0.50 1.72
C GLU A 449 29.46 0.23 0.47
N ILE A 450 28.52 -0.72 0.55
CA ILE A 450 27.58 -1.06 -0.54
C ILE A 450 26.69 0.16 -0.87
N LEU A 451 26.11 0.82 0.13
CA LEU A 451 25.28 2.03 -0.11
C LEU A 451 26.10 3.16 -0.77
N ARG A 452 27.37 3.33 -0.37
CA ARG A 452 28.28 4.36 -0.92
C ARG A 452 28.68 4.08 -2.37
N THR A 453 28.89 2.82 -2.74
CA THR A 453 29.41 2.43 -4.08
C THR A 453 28.31 2.13 -5.10
N ALA A 454 27.08 1.90 -4.66
CA ALA A 454 25.95 1.55 -5.51
C ALA A 454 25.67 2.57 -6.63
N LYS A 455 25.49 2.04 -7.84
CA LYS A 455 25.16 2.77 -9.08
C LYS A 455 23.69 2.62 -9.44
N ARG A 456 23.14 1.40 -9.38
CA ARG A 456 21.71 1.16 -9.67
C ARG A 456 20.81 1.60 -8.50
N PRO A 457 19.73 2.38 -8.75
CA PRO A 457 18.78 2.76 -7.71
C PRO A 457 18.16 1.59 -6.94
N ARG A 458 18.03 0.42 -7.57
CA ARG A 458 17.47 -0.78 -6.93
C ARG A 458 18.37 -1.35 -5.83
N LEU A 459 19.70 -1.26 -5.96
CA LEU A 459 20.62 -1.64 -4.90
C LEU A 459 20.56 -0.64 -3.75
N VAL A 460 20.57 0.67 -4.06
CA VAL A 460 20.39 1.75 -3.08
C VAL A 460 19.09 1.56 -2.28
N GLU A 461 17.99 1.25 -2.96
CA GLU A 461 16.69 0.95 -2.34
C GLU A 461 16.77 -0.21 -1.33
N MET A 462 17.44 -1.33 -1.69
CA MET A 462 17.56 -2.49 -0.80
C MET A 462 18.58 -2.27 0.32
N ALA A 463 19.65 -1.51 0.09
CA ALA A 463 20.62 -1.16 1.13
C ALA A 463 19.97 -0.26 2.20
N CYS A 464 19.20 0.76 1.81
CA CYS A 464 18.41 1.56 2.74
C CYS A 464 17.37 0.72 3.51
N LEU A 465 16.76 -0.29 2.86
CA LEU A 465 15.84 -1.22 3.52
C LEU A 465 16.54 -2.05 4.61
N ALA A 466 17.70 -2.61 4.31
CA ALA A 466 18.50 -3.37 5.29
C ALA A 466 18.87 -2.49 6.49
N LEU A 467 19.51 -1.33 6.25
CA LEU A 467 19.94 -0.39 7.30
C LEU A 467 18.76 0.09 8.16
N GLY A 468 17.63 0.46 7.54
CA GLY A 468 16.42 0.86 8.25
C GLY A 468 15.80 -0.24 9.10
N THR A 469 15.94 -1.51 8.70
CA THR A 469 15.51 -2.67 9.51
C THR A 469 16.46 -2.95 10.68
N LEU A 470 17.77 -2.78 10.51
CA LEU A 470 18.72 -2.91 11.62
C LEU A 470 18.53 -1.84 12.71
N CYS A 471 18.02 -0.65 12.34
CA CYS A 471 17.75 0.44 13.29
C CYS A 471 16.65 0.16 14.33
N TRP A 472 15.93 -0.96 14.23
CA TRP A 472 15.03 -1.44 15.30
C TRP A 472 15.81 -1.91 16.53
N ASN A 473 17.08 -2.29 16.38
CA ASN A 473 17.99 -2.56 17.49
C ASN A 473 18.72 -1.26 17.88
N PRO A 474 18.68 -0.82 19.16
CA PRO A 474 19.33 0.42 19.60
C PRO A 474 20.85 0.46 19.38
N GLU A 475 21.54 -0.67 19.50
CA GLU A 475 23.00 -0.75 19.37
C GLU A 475 23.42 -0.71 17.90
N LEU A 476 22.70 -1.40 17.02
CA LEU A 476 22.91 -1.30 15.57
C LEU A 476 22.53 0.08 15.05
N LYS A 477 21.48 0.72 15.59
CA LYS A 477 21.16 2.12 15.30
C LYS A 477 22.33 3.05 15.66
N ALA A 478 22.92 2.87 16.85
CA ALA A 478 24.08 3.65 17.27
C ALA A 478 25.29 3.41 16.36
N SER A 479 25.62 2.15 16.06
CA SER A 479 26.69 1.77 15.12
C SER A 479 26.49 2.38 13.72
N ILE A 480 25.27 2.34 13.18
CA ILE A 480 24.94 2.97 11.89
C ILE A 480 25.14 4.49 11.95
N ALA A 481 24.72 5.16 13.03
CA ALA A 481 24.91 6.60 13.17
C ALA A 481 26.39 6.99 13.31
N GLU A 482 27.14 6.28 14.16
CA GLU A 482 28.59 6.48 14.40
C GLU A 482 29.42 6.24 13.13
N ALA A 483 29.06 5.24 12.32
CA ALA A 483 29.69 4.94 11.04
C ALA A 483 29.25 5.88 9.87
N LYS A 484 28.62 7.02 10.18
CA LYS A 484 28.11 8.02 9.20
C LYS A 484 27.04 7.46 8.24
N GLY A 485 26.22 6.53 8.71
CA GLY A 485 25.10 5.98 7.95
C GLY A 485 24.02 7.02 7.64
N ILE A 486 23.82 8.01 8.52
CA ILE A 486 22.89 9.13 8.29
C ILE A 486 23.31 9.91 7.03
N ASP A 487 24.58 10.30 6.93
CA ASP A 487 25.13 10.99 5.75
C ASP A 487 24.86 10.22 4.46
N LEU A 488 25.05 8.90 4.47
CA LEU A 488 24.88 8.06 3.29
C LEU A 488 23.40 7.88 2.89
N VAL A 489 22.48 7.78 3.84
CA VAL A 489 21.03 7.71 3.54
C VAL A 489 20.51 9.05 3.02
N VAL A 490 21.02 10.16 3.55
CA VAL A 490 20.70 11.52 3.06
C VAL A 490 21.27 11.75 1.65
N ALA A 491 22.53 11.37 1.40
CA ALA A 491 23.14 11.44 0.07
C ALA A 491 22.43 10.52 -0.96
N ALA A 492 21.91 9.37 -0.52
CA ALA A 492 21.10 8.49 -1.36
C ALA A 492 19.77 9.14 -1.77
N LEU A 493 19.10 9.88 -0.87
CA LEU A 493 17.93 10.69 -1.23
C LEU A 493 18.28 11.78 -2.24
N GLU A 494 19.38 12.52 -2.04
CA GLU A 494 19.79 13.60 -2.96
C GLU A 494 20.12 13.08 -4.36
N LYS A 495 20.94 12.03 -4.46
CA LYS A 495 21.37 11.44 -5.73
C LYS A 495 20.26 10.71 -6.49
N HIS A 496 19.27 10.14 -5.78
CA HIS A 496 18.24 9.27 -6.37
C HIS A 496 16.80 9.73 -6.05
N ALA A 497 16.58 11.03 -5.89
CA ALA A 497 15.25 11.63 -5.62
C ALA A 497 14.17 11.30 -6.67
N ASN A 498 14.55 10.87 -7.87
CA ASN A 498 13.65 10.43 -8.95
C ASN A 498 13.33 8.92 -8.94
N ALA A 499 13.84 8.16 -7.97
CA ALA A 499 13.55 6.73 -7.81
C ALA A 499 12.65 6.51 -6.59
N SER A 500 11.34 6.29 -6.82
CA SER A 500 10.33 6.16 -5.74
C SER A 500 10.67 5.07 -4.72
N GLY A 501 11.29 3.97 -5.16
CA GLY A 501 11.79 2.89 -4.30
C GLY A 501 12.85 3.39 -3.31
N VAL A 502 13.82 4.19 -3.78
CA VAL A 502 14.84 4.78 -2.92
C VAL A 502 14.21 5.76 -1.95
N VAL A 503 13.37 6.69 -2.42
CA VAL A 503 12.68 7.67 -1.56
C VAL A 503 11.90 6.96 -0.45
N LYS A 504 11.09 5.95 -0.80
CA LYS A 504 10.36 5.08 0.14
C LYS A 504 11.27 4.48 1.23
N ASN A 505 12.35 3.80 0.85
CA ASN A 505 13.17 3.06 1.82
C ASN A 505 14.18 3.93 2.56
N ALA A 506 14.66 5.02 1.97
CA ALA A 506 15.52 5.99 2.65
C ALA A 506 14.71 6.79 3.67
N CYS A 507 13.52 7.30 3.33
CA CYS A 507 12.63 7.92 4.31
C CYS A 507 12.25 6.94 5.43
N ARG A 508 11.99 5.65 5.12
CA ARG A 508 11.78 4.61 6.12
C ARG A 508 12.98 4.48 7.07
N ALA A 509 14.20 4.46 6.56
CA ALA A 509 15.40 4.37 7.37
C ALA A 509 15.58 5.60 8.29
N LEU A 510 15.41 6.81 7.75
CA LEU A 510 15.46 8.05 8.54
C LEU A 510 14.38 8.08 9.63
N ALA A 511 13.16 7.64 9.34
CA ALA A 511 12.09 7.50 10.33
C ALA A 511 12.48 6.55 11.49
N GLN A 512 13.10 5.40 11.18
CA GLN A 512 13.56 4.46 12.20
C GLN A 512 14.75 4.98 13.02
N ILE A 513 15.65 5.74 12.42
CA ILE A 513 16.75 6.42 13.12
C ILE A 513 16.19 7.51 14.06
N ALA A 514 15.21 8.30 13.60
CA ALA A 514 14.58 9.39 14.35
C ALA A 514 13.71 8.93 15.54
N PHE A 515 13.20 7.70 15.48
CA PHE A 515 12.38 7.10 16.53
C PHE A 515 13.17 6.98 17.85
N ASN A 516 12.64 7.52 18.94
CA ASN A 516 13.25 7.54 20.28
C ASN A 516 14.71 8.07 20.33
N SER A 517 15.10 9.03 19.48
CA SER A 517 16.46 9.58 19.47
C SER A 517 16.50 11.04 19.02
N GLU A 518 16.32 11.97 19.95
CA GLU A 518 16.36 13.43 19.72
C GLU A 518 17.66 13.88 19.03
N ARG A 519 18.81 13.47 19.57
CA ARG A 519 20.15 13.72 18.98
C ARG A 519 20.23 13.40 17.49
N TYR A 520 19.63 12.30 17.03
CA TYR A 520 19.69 11.92 15.62
C TYR A 520 18.69 12.68 14.74
N ARG A 521 17.58 13.19 15.30
CA ARG A 521 16.67 14.10 14.57
C ARG A 521 17.41 15.37 14.17
N ASP A 522 18.13 15.96 15.12
CA ASP A 522 18.83 17.21 14.89
C ASP A 522 20.05 17.02 13.97
N ASP A 523 20.78 15.90 14.09
CA ASP A 523 21.84 15.53 13.14
C ASP A 523 21.30 15.31 11.71
N MET A 524 20.13 14.69 11.55
CA MET A 524 19.45 14.58 10.26
C MET A 524 19.03 15.94 9.69
N THR A 525 18.51 16.84 10.53
CA THR A 525 18.13 18.21 10.13
C THR A 525 19.34 19.01 9.67
N GLN A 526 20.45 18.98 10.43
CA GLN A 526 21.71 19.65 10.06
C GLN A 526 22.29 19.15 8.73
N ARG A 527 21.99 17.91 8.34
CA ARG A 527 22.38 17.32 7.05
C ARG A 527 21.39 17.62 5.91
N GLY A 528 20.35 18.42 6.15
CA GLY A 528 19.37 18.83 5.14
C GLY A 528 18.35 17.75 4.79
N ALA A 529 18.18 16.72 5.64
CA ALA A 529 17.26 15.60 5.37
C ALA A 529 15.81 16.07 5.10
N ILE A 530 15.33 17.07 5.85
CA ILE A 530 13.97 17.64 5.69
C ILE A 530 13.74 18.13 4.26
N ARG A 531 14.64 18.96 3.72
CA ARG A 531 14.59 19.49 2.34
C ARG A 531 14.48 18.36 1.31
N LEU A 532 15.28 17.31 1.49
CA LEU A 532 15.37 16.18 0.57
C LEU A 532 14.18 15.23 0.67
N ILE A 533 13.61 15.04 1.86
CA ILE A 533 12.34 14.30 2.06
C ILE A 533 11.21 15.04 1.32
N VAL A 534 11.09 16.36 1.50
CA VAL A 534 10.06 17.18 0.82
C VAL A 534 10.23 17.16 -0.70
N ALA A 535 11.47 17.27 -1.21
CA ALA A 535 11.74 17.13 -2.65
C ALA A 535 11.36 15.74 -3.18
N GLY A 536 11.68 14.67 -2.45
CA GLY A 536 11.27 13.31 -2.78
C GLY A 536 9.75 13.10 -2.80
N MET A 537 9.01 13.76 -1.89
CA MET A 537 7.55 13.79 -1.91
C MET A 537 7.01 14.51 -3.17
N ALA A 538 7.62 15.63 -3.55
CA ALA A 538 7.21 16.40 -4.73
C ALA A 538 7.46 15.65 -6.05
N ASN A 539 8.50 14.83 -6.13
CA ASN A 539 8.82 14.02 -7.32
C ASN A 539 7.88 12.81 -7.50
N HIS A 540 7.27 12.29 -6.41
CA HIS A 540 6.50 11.04 -6.43
C HIS A 540 5.09 11.16 -5.80
N PRO A 541 4.26 12.16 -6.16
CA PRO A 541 3.00 12.46 -5.48
C PRO A 541 1.99 11.31 -5.47
N GLN A 542 2.00 10.47 -6.51
CA GLN A 542 1.11 9.32 -6.69
C GLN A 542 1.65 8.00 -6.11
N HIS A 543 2.90 7.97 -5.63
CA HIS A 543 3.50 6.74 -5.11
C HIS A 543 3.28 6.63 -3.60
N ASP A 544 2.13 6.10 -3.21
CA ASP A 544 1.62 6.03 -1.84
C ASP A 544 2.64 5.60 -0.77
N ARG A 545 3.41 4.52 -0.99
CA ARG A 545 4.42 4.05 -0.03
C ARG A 545 5.60 5.02 0.13
N ALA A 546 5.88 5.87 -0.85
CA ALA A 546 6.92 6.90 -0.72
C ALA A 546 6.40 8.08 0.12
N GLN A 547 5.15 8.50 -0.14
CA GLN A 547 4.46 9.53 0.66
C GLN A 547 4.29 9.09 2.12
N LEU A 548 3.88 7.84 2.36
CA LEU A 548 3.74 7.24 3.69
C LEU A 548 5.03 7.35 4.49
N HIS A 549 6.14 6.82 3.98
CA HIS A 549 7.42 6.80 4.71
C HIS A 549 8.02 8.21 4.84
N ALA A 550 7.76 9.12 3.89
CA ALA A 550 8.14 10.52 4.00
C ALA A 550 7.36 11.26 5.10
N CYS A 551 6.03 11.14 5.14
CA CYS A 551 5.20 11.66 6.23
C CYS A 551 5.61 11.06 7.58
N ALA A 552 5.91 9.76 7.64
CA ALA A 552 6.41 9.10 8.85
C ALA A 552 7.74 9.72 9.31
N ALA A 553 8.70 9.93 8.41
CA ALA A 553 9.97 10.59 8.72
C ALA A 553 9.77 12.02 9.25
N LEU A 554 8.97 12.85 8.54
CA LEU A 554 8.65 14.21 8.99
C LEU A 554 7.93 14.22 10.36
N SER A 555 7.06 13.23 10.62
CA SER A 555 6.38 13.10 11.91
C SER A 555 7.34 12.80 13.06
N TYR A 556 8.37 11.98 12.86
CA TYR A 556 9.37 11.71 13.91
C TYR A 556 10.42 12.83 14.04
N LEU A 557 10.80 13.50 12.95
CA LEU A 557 11.72 14.64 13.00
C LEU A 557 11.12 15.83 13.76
N SER A 558 9.82 16.10 13.58
CA SER A 558 9.06 17.14 14.30
C SER A 558 8.68 16.76 15.73
N TRP A 559 8.68 15.47 16.10
CA TRP A 559 8.26 15.05 17.43
C TRP A 559 9.14 15.70 18.51
N THR A 560 8.49 16.44 19.41
CA THR A 560 9.12 17.20 20.51
C THR A 560 10.27 18.13 20.11
N SER A 561 10.41 18.51 18.83
CA SER A 561 11.48 19.42 18.36
C SER A 561 10.89 20.64 17.63
N PRO A 562 10.74 21.78 18.33
CA PRO A 562 10.26 23.03 17.72
C PRO A 562 11.16 23.55 16.60
N GLY A 563 12.48 23.31 16.68
CA GLY A 563 13.44 23.67 15.63
C GLY A 563 13.18 22.90 14.34
N ASN A 564 13.11 21.57 14.43
CA ASN A 564 12.81 20.74 13.26
C ASN A 564 11.40 21.02 12.70
N ALA A 565 10.41 21.32 13.56
CA ALA A 565 9.09 21.75 13.10
C ALA A 565 9.14 23.07 12.31
N ALA A 566 9.94 24.05 12.75
CA ALA A 566 10.16 25.29 12.01
C ALA A 566 10.89 25.05 10.68
N ASP A 567 11.89 24.17 10.64
CA ASP A 567 12.62 23.83 9.41
C ASP A 567 11.74 23.08 8.39
N ILE A 568 10.80 22.23 8.85
CA ILE A 568 9.80 21.61 7.96
C ILE A 568 8.92 22.69 7.32
N VAL A 569 8.51 23.71 8.07
CA VAL A 569 7.74 24.84 7.54
C VAL A 569 8.58 25.67 6.56
N ALA A 570 9.85 25.96 6.88
CA ALA A 570 10.76 26.71 6.03
C ALA A 570 11.09 26.01 4.69
N ASN A 571 10.91 24.70 4.60
CA ASN A 571 11.14 23.88 3.40
C ASN A 571 9.82 23.50 2.66
N ASP A 572 8.73 24.29 2.79
CA ASP A 572 7.41 24.00 2.20
C ASP A 572 6.80 22.64 2.62
N GLY A 573 7.33 22.00 3.66
CA GLY A 573 6.93 20.64 4.07
C GLY A 573 5.47 20.54 4.51
N TYR A 574 4.91 21.61 5.05
CA TYR A 574 3.50 21.69 5.39
C TYR A 574 2.60 21.51 4.14
N ARG A 575 2.93 22.20 3.04
CA ARG A 575 2.28 22.05 1.74
C ARG A 575 2.52 20.67 1.12
N ALA A 576 3.70 20.10 1.30
CA ALA A 576 4.01 18.75 0.83
C ALA A 576 3.16 17.68 1.53
N ILE A 577 2.95 17.80 2.85
CA ILE A 577 2.09 16.91 3.63
C ILE A 577 0.63 17.03 3.16
N ILE A 578 0.10 18.24 2.97
CA ILE A 578 -1.27 18.44 2.42
C ILE A 578 -1.40 17.80 1.03
N ARG A 579 -0.41 17.97 0.15
CA ARG A 579 -0.39 17.32 -1.18
C ARG A 579 -0.30 15.80 -1.09
N ALA A 580 0.44 15.24 -0.14
CA ALA A 580 0.49 13.81 0.10
C ALA A 580 -0.90 13.27 0.46
N MET A 581 -1.61 13.95 1.37
CA MET A 581 -2.99 13.62 1.74
C MET A 581 -3.93 13.70 0.53
N SER A 582 -3.87 14.77 -0.27
CA SER A 582 -4.79 15.01 -1.38
C SER A 582 -4.63 14.03 -2.55
N HIS A 583 -3.42 13.53 -2.81
CA HIS A 583 -3.18 12.54 -3.88
C HIS A 583 -3.44 11.10 -3.44
N ASN A 584 -3.45 10.82 -2.13
CA ASN A 584 -3.51 9.46 -1.58
C ASN A 584 -4.75 9.26 -0.70
N LEU A 585 -5.89 9.81 -1.14
CA LEU A 585 -7.15 9.82 -0.38
C LEU A 585 -7.58 8.45 0.13
N SER A 586 -7.38 7.37 -0.65
CA SER A 586 -7.75 6.01 -0.27
C SER A 586 -6.76 5.32 0.67
N ASN A 587 -5.52 5.81 0.82
CA ASN A 587 -4.52 5.16 1.66
C ASN A 587 -4.53 5.74 3.09
N HIS A 588 -5.19 5.03 4.01
CA HIS A 588 -5.26 5.37 5.43
C HIS A 588 -3.88 5.55 6.13
N GLU A 589 -2.86 4.73 5.84
CA GLU A 589 -1.52 4.87 6.43
C GLU A 589 -0.90 6.23 6.06
N VAL A 590 -1.12 6.73 4.83
CA VAL A 590 -0.64 8.07 4.41
C VAL A 590 -1.37 9.16 5.20
N GLN A 591 -2.68 9.05 5.36
CA GLN A 591 -3.48 10.04 6.10
C GLN A 591 -3.10 10.07 7.59
N GLU A 592 -2.90 8.90 8.21
CA GLU A 592 -2.46 8.76 9.60
C GLU A 592 -1.10 9.45 9.83
N HIS A 593 -0.07 9.07 9.06
CA HIS A 593 1.26 9.65 9.21
C HIS A 593 1.31 11.15 8.86
N ALA A 594 0.48 11.60 7.90
CA ALA A 594 0.34 13.01 7.58
C ALA A 594 -0.28 13.81 8.74
N CYS A 595 -1.43 13.36 9.27
CA CYS A 595 -2.05 13.97 10.45
C CYS A 595 -1.10 13.97 11.65
N ARG A 596 -0.34 12.89 11.88
CA ARG A 596 0.67 12.79 12.94
C ARG A 596 1.76 13.85 12.79
N ALA A 597 2.21 14.14 11.56
CA ALA A 597 3.17 15.19 11.28
C ALA A 597 2.57 16.59 11.49
N LEU A 598 1.38 16.88 10.96
CA LEU A 598 0.68 18.16 11.17
C LEU A 598 0.42 18.44 12.65
N ALA A 599 0.07 17.41 13.43
CA ALA A 599 -0.12 17.50 14.87
C ALA A 599 1.16 17.82 15.67
N ASN A 600 2.35 17.68 15.07
CA ASN A 600 3.64 18.04 15.66
C ASN A 600 4.16 19.40 15.18
N ILE A 601 3.51 20.02 14.20
CA ILE A 601 3.94 21.28 13.56
C ILE A 601 2.91 22.37 13.88
N PRO A 602 3.09 23.15 14.97
CA PRO A 602 2.05 24.06 15.46
C PRO A 602 1.78 25.25 14.53
N ASN A 603 2.79 25.72 13.80
CA ASN A 603 2.71 26.96 13.02
C ASN A 603 2.48 26.67 11.54
N ALA A 604 1.22 26.49 11.15
CA ALA A 604 0.83 26.45 9.74
C ALA A 604 1.05 27.84 9.07
N PRO A 605 1.69 27.91 7.89
CA PRO A 605 1.68 29.13 7.09
C PRO A 605 0.26 29.55 6.74
N ALA A 606 -0.05 30.85 6.79
CA ALA A 606 -1.40 31.36 6.52
C ALA A 606 -1.96 30.92 5.15
N ALA A 607 -1.10 30.74 4.15
CA ALA A 607 -1.46 30.27 2.81
C ALA A 607 -1.86 28.78 2.75
N ASP A 608 -1.39 27.96 3.71
CA ASP A 608 -1.60 26.51 3.73
C ASP A 608 -2.56 26.07 4.86
N THR A 609 -2.87 26.95 5.82
CA THR A 609 -3.78 26.68 6.95
C THR A 609 -5.13 26.12 6.52
N ASP A 610 -5.87 26.80 5.63
CA ASP A 610 -7.19 26.33 5.18
C ASP A 610 -7.13 24.97 4.47
N GLY A 611 -6.04 24.72 3.74
CA GLY A 611 -5.78 23.43 3.08
C GLY A 611 -5.56 22.29 4.06
N ALA A 612 -4.81 22.52 5.15
CA ALA A 612 -4.64 21.52 6.20
C ALA A 612 -5.92 21.28 7.00
N LEU A 613 -6.65 22.34 7.39
CA LEU A 613 -7.93 22.18 8.09
C LEU A 613 -8.90 21.32 7.27
N GLN A 614 -8.97 21.54 5.95
CA GLN A 614 -9.79 20.71 5.06
C GLN A 614 -9.24 19.28 4.93
N ALA A 615 -7.93 19.10 4.68
CA ALA A 615 -7.33 17.79 4.48
C ALA A 615 -7.48 16.86 5.71
N ILE A 616 -7.36 17.42 6.92
CA ILE A 616 -7.55 16.67 8.18
C ILE A 616 -9.02 16.22 8.32
N LEU A 617 -9.99 17.08 8.00
CA LEU A 617 -11.41 16.73 8.03
C LEU A 617 -11.78 15.72 6.95
N ASP A 618 -11.27 15.87 5.73
CA ASP A 618 -11.45 14.91 4.64
C ASP A 618 -10.88 13.52 5.01
N ALA A 619 -9.72 13.48 5.69
CA ALA A 619 -9.15 12.26 6.23
C ALA A 619 -10.06 11.61 7.29
N MET A 620 -10.58 12.39 8.26
CA MET A 620 -11.51 11.89 9.28
C MET A 620 -12.80 11.35 8.65
N HIS A 621 -13.39 12.05 7.69
CA HIS A 621 -14.63 11.63 7.05
C HIS A 621 -14.47 10.41 6.15
N ARG A 622 -13.36 10.32 5.40
CA ARG A 622 -13.12 9.21 4.47
C ARG A 622 -12.68 7.92 5.17
N HIS A 623 -11.93 8.05 6.26
CA HIS A 623 -11.42 6.93 7.06
C HIS A 623 -12.14 6.84 8.41
N ASP A 624 -13.45 7.03 8.40
CA ASP A 624 -14.31 7.01 9.60
C ASP A 624 -14.20 5.69 10.38
N ARG A 625 -13.75 4.60 9.75
CA ARG A 625 -13.55 3.26 10.34
C ARG A 625 -12.10 2.92 10.71
N ILE A 626 -11.15 3.84 10.54
CA ILE A 626 -9.75 3.63 10.93
C ILE A 626 -9.46 4.43 12.21
N ALA A 627 -9.13 3.75 13.30
CA ALA A 627 -8.97 4.37 14.62
C ALA A 627 -7.76 5.31 14.65
N GLU A 628 -6.65 4.89 14.06
CA GLU A 628 -5.36 5.55 14.01
C GLU A 628 -5.46 6.91 13.28
N VAL A 629 -6.26 6.97 12.20
CA VAL A 629 -6.54 8.23 11.49
C VAL A 629 -7.36 9.17 12.36
N GLN A 630 -8.40 8.69 13.06
CA GLN A 630 -9.22 9.55 13.93
C GLN A 630 -8.42 10.09 15.13
N GLU A 631 -7.53 9.29 15.70
CA GLU A 631 -6.63 9.69 16.80
C GLU A 631 -5.72 10.85 16.36
N GLU A 632 -4.92 10.63 15.31
CA GLU A 632 -3.93 11.62 14.88
C GLU A 632 -4.57 12.86 14.26
N ALA A 633 -5.72 12.71 13.57
CA ALA A 633 -6.47 13.85 13.06
C ALA A 633 -7.08 14.71 14.19
N SER A 634 -7.62 14.08 15.25
CA SER A 634 -8.11 14.82 16.43
C SER A 634 -6.98 15.60 17.10
N ARG A 635 -5.78 15.01 17.17
CA ARG A 635 -4.58 15.67 17.69
C ARG A 635 -4.12 16.83 16.81
N ALA A 636 -4.19 16.69 15.47
CA ALA A 636 -3.89 17.75 14.53
C ALA A 636 -4.89 18.92 14.61
N ILE A 637 -6.18 18.63 14.82
CA ILE A 637 -7.21 19.64 15.05
C ILE A 637 -6.91 20.45 16.32
N VAL A 638 -6.50 19.83 17.43
CA VAL A 638 -6.09 20.56 18.65
C VAL A 638 -4.93 21.51 18.34
N THR A 639 -3.89 21.01 17.68
CA THR A 639 -2.70 21.78 17.32
C THR A 639 -3.06 23.04 16.52
N LEU A 640 -3.90 22.92 15.49
CA LEU A 640 -4.28 24.06 14.65
C LEU A 640 -5.34 24.97 15.28
N ALA A 641 -6.26 24.44 16.09
CA ALA A 641 -7.23 25.24 16.85
C ALA A 641 -6.59 26.10 17.95
N LEU A 642 -5.36 25.76 18.38
CA LEU A 642 -4.56 26.54 19.31
C LEU A 642 -3.57 27.50 18.63
N ALA A 643 -3.24 27.28 17.35
CA ALA A 643 -2.29 28.12 16.61
C ALA A 643 -2.79 29.55 16.36
N ALA A 644 -4.09 29.74 16.13
CA ALA A 644 -4.72 31.05 15.99
C ALA A 644 -6.20 31.00 16.41
N PRO A 645 -6.77 32.04 17.06
CA PRO A 645 -8.18 32.07 17.46
C PRO A 645 -9.14 31.83 16.29
N ASP A 646 -8.89 32.48 15.14
CA ASP A 646 -9.69 32.39 13.92
C ASP A 646 -9.81 30.95 13.38
N ASN A 647 -8.85 30.06 13.69
CA ASN A 647 -8.89 28.67 13.24
C ASN A 647 -10.06 27.92 13.86
N LYS A 648 -10.54 28.28 15.06
CA LYS A 648 -11.75 27.71 15.64
C LYS A 648 -12.99 28.07 14.82
N THR A 649 -13.11 29.32 14.38
CA THR A 649 -14.20 29.77 13.50
C THR A 649 -14.15 29.06 12.15
N ARG A 650 -12.98 28.96 11.53
CA ARG A 650 -12.77 28.21 10.26
C ARG A 650 -13.11 26.73 10.38
N LEU A 651 -12.82 26.11 11.53
CA LEU A 651 -13.16 24.72 11.84
C LEU A 651 -14.66 24.54 12.10
N TYR A 652 -15.31 25.52 12.76
CA TYR A 652 -16.77 25.56 12.94
C TYR A 652 -17.51 25.60 11.59
N GLU A 653 -17.11 26.51 10.69
CA GLU A 653 -17.65 26.63 9.32
C GLU A 653 -17.52 25.33 8.50
N ARG A 654 -16.53 24.48 8.83
CA ARG A 654 -16.28 23.18 8.20
C ARG A 654 -16.87 21.99 8.97
N ASN A 655 -17.76 22.24 9.95
CA ASN A 655 -18.44 21.21 10.75
C ASN A 655 -17.49 20.28 11.54
N VAL A 656 -16.36 20.77 12.06
CA VAL A 656 -15.41 19.99 12.89
C VAL A 656 -16.09 19.21 14.03
N SER A 657 -17.13 19.79 14.63
CA SER A 657 -17.93 19.19 15.70
C SER A 657 -18.49 17.82 15.28
N HIS A 658 -18.92 17.70 14.03
CA HIS A 658 -19.50 16.48 13.48
C HIS A 658 -18.45 15.38 13.28
N ALA A 659 -17.22 15.75 12.87
CA ALA A 659 -16.11 14.82 12.70
C ALA A 659 -15.60 14.28 14.04
N VAL A 660 -15.30 15.16 15.00
CA VAL A 660 -14.75 14.76 16.31
C VAL A 660 -15.78 13.97 17.15
N VAL A 661 -17.05 14.35 17.11
CA VAL A 661 -18.11 13.59 17.81
C VAL A 661 -18.42 12.26 17.10
N ALA A 662 -18.27 12.17 15.77
CA ALA A 662 -18.36 10.88 15.06
C ALA A 662 -17.22 9.93 15.48
N ALA A 663 -15.99 10.42 15.67
CA ALA A 663 -14.88 9.61 16.18
C ALA A 663 -15.19 9.03 17.58
N LEU A 664 -15.70 9.85 18.52
CA LEU A 664 -16.15 9.34 19.82
C LEU A 664 -17.24 8.26 19.69
N ARG A 665 -18.24 8.49 18.84
CA ARG A 665 -19.37 7.58 18.64
C ARG A 665 -18.97 6.26 17.97
N ARG A 666 -18.03 6.29 17.03
CA ARG A 666 -17.60 5.11 16.26
C ARG A 666 -16.65 4.21 17.05
N PHE A 667 -15.80 4.77 17.91
CA PHE A 667 -14.75 4.04 18.63
C PHE A 667 -14.91 4.04 20.15
N PRO A 668 -16.08 3.66 20.72
CA PRO A 668 -16.37 3.77 22.16
C PRO A 668 -15.48 2.89 23.05
N LEU A 669 -14.72 1.96 22.45
CA LEU A 669 -13.81 1.02 23.11
C LEU A 669 -12.33 1.20 22.69
N VAL A 670 -11.99 2.20 21.87
CA VAL A 670 -10.58 2.52 21.55
C VAL A 670 -10.12 3.68 22.42
N GLN A 671 -9.32 3.36 23.44
CA GLN A 671 -8.85 4.31 24.45
C GLN A 671 -8.23 5.59 23.86
N LEU A 672 -7.37 5.45 22.84
CA LEU A 672 -6.62 6.59 22.30
C LEU A 672 -7.52 7.54 21.50
N VAL A 673 -8.44 7.01 20.68
CA VAL A 673 -9.45 7.83 19.98
C VAL A 673 -10.33 8.57 20.98
N GLN A 674 -10.81 7.90 22.04
CA GLN A 674 -11.59 8.56 23.09
C GLN A 674 -10.81 9.68 23.79
N GLN A 675 -9.53 9.43 24.10
CA GLN A 675 -8.65 10.39 24.76
C GLN A 675 -8.39 11.64 23.92
N GLU A 676 -8.03 11.49 22.64
CA GLU A 676 -7.68 12.61 21.77
C GLU A 676 -8.90 13.33 21.19
N ALA A 677 -10.02 12.63 20.92
CA ALA A 677 -11.27 13.30 20.55
C ALA A 677 -11.89 14.07 21.73
N ALA A 678 -11.79 13.58 22.97
CA ALA A 678 -12.16 14.37 24.16
C ALA A 678 -11.25 15.60 24.32
N ASN A 679 -9.95 15.47 24.04
CA ASN A 679 -9.00 16.60 24.04
C ASN A 679 -9.39 17.66 22.99
N ALA A 680 -9.73 17.23 21.77
CA ALA A 680 -10.23 18.09 20.71
C ALA A 680 -11.51 18.83 21.13
N ILE A 681 -12.49 18.15 21.72
CA ILE A 681 -13.70 18.80 22.24
C ILE A 681 -13.38 19.84 23.32
N ALA A 682 -12.47 19.53 24.26
CA ALA A 682 -12.08 20.46 25.31
C ALA A 682 -11.53 21.77 24.73
N HIS A 683 -10.65 21.69 23.73
CA HIS A 683 -10.05 22.87 23.10
C HIS A 683 -10.99 23.60 22.13
N LEU A 684 -11.86 22.88 21.42
CA LEU A 684 -12.85 23.46 20.49
C LEU A 684 -13.99 24.18 21.23
N ALA A 685 -14.54 23.59 22.29
CA ALA A 685 -15.63 24.19 23.06
C ALA A 685 -15.18 25.32 23.98
N TYR A 686 -13.90 25.34 24.39
CA TYR A 686 -13.35 26.39 25.24
C TYR A 686 -13.29 27.74 24.50
N GLU A 687 -13.91 28.76 25.08
CA GLU A 687 -13.98 30.14 24.55
C GLU A 687 -14.59 30.29 23.13
N HIS A 688 -15.36 29.31 22.64
CA HIS A 688 -16.07 29.42 21.35
C HIS A 688 -17.54 28.93 21.47
N PRO A 689 -18.52 29.84 21.64
CA PRO A 689 -19.89 29.48 22.01
C PRO A 689 -20.60 28.61 20.96
N ASP A 690 -20.37 28.85 19.67
CA ASP A 690 -21.04 28.08 18.61
C ASP A 690 -20.50 26.66 18.44
N LEU A 691 -19.22 26.43 18.73
CA LEU A 691 -18.63 25.09 18.78
C LEU A 691 -19.14 24.35 20.01
N ASN A 692 -19.15 25.01 21.18
CA ASN A 692 -19.70 24.46 22.42
C ASN A 692 -21.16 23.99 22.23
N ARG A 693 -22.01 24.86 21.68
CA ARG A 693 -23.41 24.55 21.36
C ARG A 693 -23.51 23.39 20.36
N ALA A 694 -22.86 23.47 19.20
CA ALA A 694 -22.94 22.43 18.18
C ALA A 694 -22.43 21.06 18.67
N ILE A 695 -21.37 21.02 19.48
CA ILE A 695 -20.86 19.78 20.07
C ILE A 695 -21.85 19.20 21.09
N THR A 696 -22.51 20.06 21.88
CA THR A 696 -23.54 19.65 22.86
C THR A 696 -24.79 19.08 22.17
N GLU A 697 -25.24 19.73 21.08
CA GLU A 697 -26.38 19.29 20.26
C GLU A 697 -26.12 17.94 19.55
N LEU A 698 -24.85 17.57 19.32
CA LEU A 698 -24.44 16.30 18.74
C LEU A 698 -24.34 15.13 19.75
N ASP A 699 -24.88 15.27 20.97
CA ASP A 699 -24.87 14.28 22.06
C ASP A 699 -23.45 13.93 22.59
N ALA A 700 -22.51 14.87 22.49
CA ALA A 700 -21.15 14.66 22.97
C ALA A 700 -21.07 14.40 24.48
N VAL A 701 -21.95 15.00 25.29
CA VAL A 701 -21.96 14.83 26.75
C VAL A 701 -22.20 13.36 27.15
N SER A 702 -23.15 12.69 26.49
CA SER A 702 -23.45 11.27 26.68
C SER A 702 -22.25 10.39 26.32
N LEU A 703 -21.63 10.63 25.16
CA LEU A 703 -20.46 9.90 24.70
C LEU A 703 -19.26 10.09 25.65
N LEU A 704 -19.04 11.31 26.15
CA LEU A 704 -17.99 11.63 27.11
C LEU A 704 -18.23 10.93 28.47
N VAL A 705 -19.44 10.95 29.01
CA VAL A 705 -19.77 10.21 30.25
C VAL A 705 -19.61 8.69 30.05
N ALA A 706 -20.00 8.16 28.89
CA ALA A 706 -19.75 6.76 28.53
C ALA A 706 -18.24 6.44 28.45
N ALA A 707 -17.41 7.35 27.92
CA ALA A 707 -15.96 7.20 27.92
C ALA A 707 -15.37 7.17 29.34
N MET A 708 -15.85 8.03 30.26
CA MET A 708 -15.43 7.97 31.67
C MET A 708 -15.76 6.62 32.31
N ARG A 709 -16.94 6.07 32.01
CA ARG A 709 -17.38 4.76 32.50
C ARG A 709 -16.58 3.60 31.92
N ASN A 710 -16.23 3.66 30.63
CA ASN A 710 -15.51 2.59 29.95
C ASN A 710 -14.01 2.54 30.33
N PHE A 711 -13.40 3.69 30.67
CA PHE A 711 -11.96 3.81 30.91
C PHE A 711 -11.61 4.40 32.28
N THR A 712 -12.26 3.92 33.34
CA THR A 712 -12.09 4.40 34.73
C THR A 712 -10.63 4.49 35.18
N SER A 713 -9.79 3.51 34.82
CA SER A 713 -8.37 3.44 35.21
C SER A 713 -7.43 4.34 34.40
N ASN A 714 -7.86 5.00 33.31
CA ASN A 714 -6.98 5.82 32.49
C ASN A 714 -6.98 7.30 32.92
N SER A 715 -5.98 7.70 33.70
CA SER A 715 -5.85 9.08 34.20
C SER A 715 -5.84 10.17 33.12
N LYS A 716 -5.27 9.94 31.92
CA LYS A 716 -5.20 10.96 30.85
C LYS A 716 -6.54 11.12 30.13
N LEU A 717 -7.25 10.02 29.87
CA LEU A 717 -8.60 10.06 29.32
C LEU A 717 -9.57 10.74 30.31
N GLN A 718 -9.54 10.36 31.59
CA GLN A 718 -10.39 10.99 32.61
C GLN A 718 -10.10 12.50 32.74
N LEU A 719 -8.82 12.91 32.68
CA LEU A 719 -8.40 14.31 32.63
C LEU A 719 -9.00 15.05 31.43
N ASN A 720 -8.84 14.49 30.23
CA ASN A 720 -9.30 15.09 28.98
C ASN A 720 -10.83 15.19 28.95
N VAL A 721 -11.54 14.17 29.43
CA VAL A 721 -13.01 14.19 29.51
C VAL A 721 -13.52 15.18 30.56
N CYS A 722 -12.90 15.27 31.74
CA CYS A 722 -13.22 16.33 32.71
C CYS A 722 -12.99 17.73 32.11
N GLY A 723 -11.92 17.91 31.32
CA GLY A 723 -11.68 19.13 30.56
C GLY A 723 -12.78 19.42 29.53
N ALA A 724 -13.17 18.41 28.73
CA ALA A 724 -14.21 18.50 27.72
C ALA A 724 -15.57 18.86 28.32
N LEU A 725 -15.99 18.16 29.38
CA LEU A 725 -17.23 18.45 30.09
C LEU A 725 -17.19 19.82 30.79
N SER A 726 -16.04 20.24 31.33
CA SER A 726 -15.90 21.59 31.93
C SER A 726 -15.99 22.69 30.87
N ALA A 727 -15.44 22.47 29.68
CA ALA A 727 -15.53 23.42 28.57
C ALA A 727 -16.97 23.49 28.03
N LEU A 728 -17.60 22.34 27.79
CA LEU A 728 -18.99 22.27 27.33
C LEU A 728 -19.96 22.90 28.33
N ALA A 729 -19.86 22.56 29.62
CA ALA A 729 -20.75 23.10 30.65
C ALA A 729 -20.57 24.62 30.90
N PHE A 730 -19.48 25.25 30.45
CA PHE A 730 -19.24 26.67 30.68
C PHE A 730 -20.25 27.54 29.90
N ASN A 731 -21.07 28.31 30.64
CA ASN A 731 -22.16 29.13 30.11
C ASN A 731 -23.18 28.40 29.22
N ASN A 732 -23.34 27.08 29.38
CA ASN A 732 -24.28 26.26 28.60
C ASN A 732 -25.21 25.45 29.55
N PRO A 733 -26.44 25.94 29.81
CA PRO A 733 -27.40 25.24 30.66
C PRO A 733 -27.81 23.85 30.16
N VAL A 734 -27.78 23.60 28.84
CA VAL A 734 -28.12 22.31 28.23
C VAL A 734 -27.06 21.27 28.58
N ALA A 735 -25.79 21.59 28.37
CA ALA A 735 -24.67 20.72 28.75
C ALA A 735 -24.62 20.49 30.27
N GLN A 736 -24.87 21.53 31.07
CA GLN A 736 -24.95 21.42 32.54
C GLN A 736 -26.02 20.41 32.97
N ARG A 737 -27.24 20.52 32.41
CA ARG A 737 -28.35 19.59 32.69
C ARG A 737 -28.02 18.16 32.23
N GLN A 738 -27.51 17.99 31.01
CA GLN A 738 -27.10 16.69 30.46
C GLN A 738 -26.06 15.98 31.35
N VAL A 739 -25.04 16.68 31.87
CA VAL A 739 -24.03 16.08 32.77
C VAL A 739 -24.64 15.55 34.06
N SER A 740 -25.67 16.23 34.63
CA SER A 740 -26.44 15.73 35.77
C SER A 740 -27.25 14.49 35.40
N ASP A 741 -28.06 14.60 34.35
CA ASP A 741 -29.15 13.65 34.09
C ASP A 741 -28.64 12.33 33.50
N LEU A 742 -27.51 12.38 32.79
CA LEU A 742 -26.80 11.19 32.29
C LEU A 742 -25.89 10.53 33.36
N GLY A 743 -25.91 11.02 34.60
CA GLY A 743 -25.14 10.44 35.71
C GLY A 743 -23.64 10.69 35.64
N GLY A 744 -23.20 11.78 35.00
CA GLY A 744 -21.77 12.13 34.89
C GLY A 744 -21.12 12.49 36.23
N VAL A 745 -21.89 13.10 37.15
CA VAL A 745 -21.39 13.57 38.47
C VAL A 745 -20.73 12.44 39.28
N PRO A 746 -21.35 11.25 39.49
CA PRO A 746 -20.69 10.09 40.10
C PRO A 746 -19.33 9.71 39.48
N PHE A 747 -19.17 9.76 38.15
CA PHE A 747 -17.92 9.42 37.48
C PHE A 747 -16.84 10.50 37.66
N ILE A 748 -17.21 11.79 37.63
CA ILE A 748 -16.31 12.92 37.95
C ILE A 748 -15.78 12.76 39.38
N LEU A 749 -16.68 12.50 40.34
CA LEU A 749 -16.32 12.27 41.73
C LEU A 749 -15.46 11.01 41.92
N LYS A 750 -15.70 9.95 41.12
CA LYS A 750 -14.84 8.75 41.12
C LYS A 750 -13.45 9.07 40.60
N ALA A 751 -13.33 9.75 39.46
CA ALA A 751 -12.04 10.14 38.88
C ALA A 751 -11.22 11.03 39.84
N MET A 752 -11.88 11.94 40.58
CA MET A 752 -11.22 12.73 41.63
C MET A 752 -10.73 11.89 42.82
N ARG A 753 -11.40 10.78 43.16
CA ARG A 753 -10.95 9.86 44.23
C ARG A 753 -9.88 8.87 43.78
N ASP A 754 -9.96 8.41 42.53
CA ASP A 754 -9.04 7.44 41.95
C ASP A 754 -7.66 8.05 41.61
N PHE A 755 -7.60 9.36 41.36
CA PHE A 755 -6.39 10.03 40.86
C PHE A 755 -6.02 11.29 41.66
N ASP A 756 -4.97 11.18 42.47
CA ASP A 756 -4.41 12.27 43.28
C ASP A 756 -3.64 13.35 42.49
N ARG A 757 -3.72 13.37 41.16
CA ARG A 757 -3.05 14.39 40.32
C ARG A 757 -3.77 15.73 40.48
N VAL A 758 -3.09 16.74 41.03
CA VAL A 758 -3.58 18.13 41.21
C VAL A 758 -4.43 18.64 40.03
N ARG A 759 -4.02 18.40 38.78
CA ARG A 759 -4.77 18.88 37.61
C ARG A 759 -6.15 18.24 37.42
N ILE A 760 -6.35 16.96 37.75
CA ILE A 760 -7.66 16.31 37.63
C ILE A 760 -8.62 16.76 38.74
N LEU A 761 -8.07 17.01 39.93
CA LEU A 761 -8.80 17.59 41.07
C LEU A 761 -9.23 19.03 40.76
N GLU A 762 -8.35 19.86 40.19
CA GLU A 762 -8.67 21.23 39.78
C GLU A 762 -9.78 21.25 38.71
N LEU A 763 -9.65 20.42 37.66
CA LEU A 763 -10.66 20.33 36.59
C LEU A 763 -11.99 19.76 37.11
N GLY A 764 -11.95 18.76 37.98
CA GLY A 764 -13.14 18.19 38.62
C GLY A 764 -13.89 19.22 39.45
N CYS A 765 -13.20 19.96 40.35
CA CYS A 765 -13.81 21.06 41.10
C CYS A 765 -14.34 22.18 40.19
N SER A 766 -13.61 22.53 39.12
CA SER A 766 -14.04 23.54 38.14
C SER A 766 -15.31 23.13 37.40
N LEU A 767 -15.41 21.87 36.99
CA LEU A 767 -16.62 21.30 36.36
C LEU A 767 -17.79 21.29 37.34
N LEU A 768 -17.62 20.72 38.55
CA LEU A 768 -18.66 20.68 39.58
C LEU A 768 -19.18 22.09 39.93
N GLY A 769 -18.28 23.06 40.14
CA GLY A 769 -18.66 24.46 40.37
C GLY A 769 -19.33 25.12 39.16
N THR A 770 -19.05 24.65 37.94
CA THR A 770 -19.74 25.12 36.72
C THR A 770 -21.17 24.57 36.62
N LEU A 771 -21.41 23.32 37.04
CA LEU A 771 -22.76 22.74 37.13
C LEU A 771 -23.67 23.50 38.12
N ALA A 772 -23.08 24.06 39.19
CA ALA A 772 -23.80 24.84 40.19
C ALA A 772 -24.48 26.12 39.64
N TRP A 773 -24.13 26.58 38.43
CA TRP A 773 -24.82 27.70 37.79
C TRP A 773 -26.20 27.35 37.23
N ASN A 774 -26.53 26.07 37.06
CA ASN A 774 -27.85 25.63 36.63
C ASN A 774 -28.77 25.45 37.86
N PRO A 775 -29.82 26.28 38.04
CA PRO A 775 -30.67 26.23 39.23
C PRO A 775 -31.42 24.90 39.38
N ASP A 776 -31.80 24.25 38.28
CA ASP A 776 -32.63 23.03 38.28
C ASP A 776 -31.90 21.82 38.88
N ILE A 777 -30.56 21.81 38.81
CA ILE A 777 -29.71 20.70 39.27
C ILE A 777 -28.82 21.08 40.46
N LYS A 778 -28.70 22.38 40.78
CA LYS A 778 -27.72 22.92 41.76
C LYS A 778 -27.75 22.16 43.09
N GLU A 779 -28.93 21.94 43.67
CA GLU A 779 -29.07 21.32 45.00
C GLU A 779 -28.79 19.81 44.95
N LYS A 780 -29.36 19.10 43.98
CA LYS A 780 -29.12 17.67 43.72
C LYS A 780 -27.63 17.37 43.50
N VAL A 781 -26.92 18.23 42.77
CA VAL A 781 -25.47 18.07 42.54
C VAL A 781 -24.68 18.38 43.81
N ALA A 782 -25.07 19.40 44.58
CA ALA A 782 -24.41 19.75 45.84
C ALA A 782 -24.39 18.60 46.85
N GLU A 783 -25.54 17.94 47.06
CA GLU A 783 -25.68 16.76 47.93
C GLU A 783 -24.65 15.68 47.63
N ALA A 784 -24.40 15.41 46.34
CA ALA A 784 -23.44 14.39 45.90
C ALA A 784 -21.97 14.86 45.98
N CYS A 785 -21.68 16.13 45.68
CA CYS A 785 -20.32 16.59 45.45
C CYS A 785 -19.65 17.35 46.61
N VAL A 786 -20.43 18.00 47.49
CA VAL A 786 -19.88 18.78 48.62
C VAL A 786 -18.89 17.97 49.47
N PRO A 787 -19.18 16.71 49.89
CA PRO A 787 -18.23 15.93 50.67
C PRO A 787 -16.86 15.78 49.99
N THR A 788 -16.83 15.44 48.70
CA THR A 788 -15.57 15.27 47.95
C THR A 788 -14.83 16.61 47.75
N ILE A 789 -15.53 17.74 47.60
CA ILE A 789 -14.91 19.08 47.53
C ILE A 789 -14.23 19.42 48.86
N ILE A 790 -14.90 19.15 49.98
CA ILE A 790 -14.38 19.39 51.34
C ILE A 790 -13.23 18.44 51.69
N ASP A 791 -13.33 17.16 51.33
CA ASP A 791 -12.24 16.20 51.53
C ASP A 791 -11.00 16.57 50.70
N THR A 792 -11.19 17.01 49.45
CA THR A 792 -10.10 17.53 48.61
C THR A 792 -9.45 18.76 49.27
N MET A 793 -10.27 19.68 49.79
CA MET A 793 -9.81 20.87 50.49
C MET A 793 -9.04 20.54 51.78
N ARG A 794 -9.42 19.47 52.48
CA ARG A 794 -8.77 18.98 53.70
C ARG A 794 -7.48 18.20 53.41
N LYS A 795 -7.44 17.41 52.34
CA LYS A 795 -6.30 16.57 51.94
C LYS A 795 -5.14 17.39 51.34
N TYR A 796 -5.45 18.52 50.69
CA TYR A 796 -4.45 19.35 50.01
C TYR A 796 -4.42 20.81 50.53
N PRO A 797 -4.18 21.06 51.83
CA PRO A 797 -4.16 22.40 52.39
C PRO A 797 -3.10 23.28 51.73
N ASP A 798 -1.93 22.74 51.44
CA ASP A 798 -0.77 23.49 50.93
C ASP A 798 -0.84 23.86 49.44
N SER A 799 -1.87 23.40 48.70
CA SER A 799 -1.99 23.63 47.26
C SER A 799 -2.88 24.84 46.94
N PRO A 800 -2.32 26.05 46.69
CA PRO A 800 -3.14 27.24 46.43
C PRO A 800 -4.01 27.09 45.17
N CYS A 801 -3.60 26.29 44.19
CA CYS A 801 -4.40 26.04 42.99
C CYS A 801 -5.65 25.20 43.30
N LEU A 802 -5.54 24.16 44.15
CA LEU A 802 -6.68 23.36 44.58
C LEU A 802 -7.58 24.13 45.53
N GLN A 803 -7.01 24.79 46.54
CA GLN A 803 -7.77 25.63 47.46
C GLN A 803 -8.58 26.69 46.70
N LYS A 804 -7.98 27.41 45.74
CA LYS A 804 -8.70 28.32 44.83
C LYS A 804 -9.87 27.64 44.10
N ALA A 805 -9.71 26.40 43.64
CA ALA A 805 -10.73 25.67 42.88
C ALA A 805 -11.86 25.13 43.76
N THR A 806 -11.56 24.52 44.90
CA THR A 806 -12.55 24.01 45.88
C THR A 806 -13.36 25.17 46.47
N ILE A 807 -12.70 26.25 46.89
CA ILE A 807 -13.35 27.46 47.43
C ILE A 807 -14.24 28.12 46.38
N ARG A 808 -13.79 28.19 45.12
CA ARG A 808 -14.61 28.71 44.01
C ARG A 808 -15.87 27.85 43.80
N ALA A 809 -15.73 26.52 43.78
CA ALA A 809 -16.88 25.61 43.65
C ALA A 809 -17.85 25.77 44.83
N ALA A 810 -17.35 25.80 46.07
CA ALA A 810 -18.16 26.04 47.27
C ALA A 810 -18.92 27.38 47.20
N ALA A 811 -18.28 28.46 46.73
CA ALA A 811 -18.96 29.73 46.49
C ALA A 811 -20.10 29.60 45.47
N GLN A 812 -19.87 28.89 44.35
CA GLN A 812 -20.88 28.71 43.31
C GLN A 812 -22.09 27.89 43.79
N PHE A 813 -21.89 26.90 44.67
CA PHE A 813 -22.99 26.16 45.31
C PHE A 813 -23.73 26.97 46.38
N ALA A 814 -23.04 27.80 47.17
CA ALA A 814 -23.63 28.66 48.20
C ALA A 814 -24.41 29.87 47.63
N PHE A 815 -24.07 30.29 46.41
CA PHE A 815 -24.76 31.36 45.72
C PHE A 815 -26.21 30.95 45.43
N ASP A 816 -27.15 31.75 45.91
CA ASP A 816 -28.58 31.61 45.58
C ASP A 816 -29.17 30.19 45.80
N SER A 817 -28.87 29.57 46.95
CA SER A 817 -29.58 28.41 47.51
C SER A 817 -29.29 28.35 49.01
N GLU A 818 -30.32 28.44 49.85
CA GLU A 818 -30.17 28.34 51.30
C GLU A 818 -29.79 26.92 51.74
N LYS A 819 -30.43 25.90 51.13
CA LYS A 819 -30.15 24.48 51.41
C LYS A 819 -28.68 24.14 51.21
N ASN A 820 -28.06 24.66 50.14
CA ASN A 820 -26.64 24.44 49.89
C ASN A 820 -25.72 25.19 50.88
N ARG A 821 -26.12 26.37 51.38
CA ARG A 821 -25.38 27.08 52.44
C ARG A 821 -25.34 26.23 53.72
N VAL A 822 -26.47 25.64 54.10
CA VAL A 822 -26.57 24.72 55.25
C VAL A 822 -25.70 23.48 55.03
N LEU A 823 -25.82 22.80 53.88
CA LEU A 823 -25.00 21.61 53.56
C LEU A 823 -23.48 21.89 53.60
N LEU A 824 -23.04 23.02 53.04
CA LEU A 824 -21.64 23.44 53.10
C LEU A 824 -21.19 23.80 54.52
N PHE A 825 -22.08 24.37 55.33
CA PHE A 825 -21.81 24.68 56.73
C PHE A 825 -21.64 23.42 57.58
N GLU A 826 -22.57 22.46 57.46
CA GLU A 826 -22.50 21.15 58.12
C GLU A 826 -21.24 20.37 57.73
N ALA A 827 -20.83 20.46 56.45
CA ALA A 827 -19.56 19.92 55.95
C ALA A 827 -18.31 20.71 56.41
N GLN A 828 -18.43 21.66 57.33
CA GLN A 828 -17.34 22.47 57.90
C GLN A 828 -16.60 23.36 56.90
N ALA A 829 -17.23 23.74 55.78
CA ALA A 829 -16.60 24.56 54.73
C ALA A 829 -16.05 25.89 55.28
N VAL A 830 -16.79 26.56 56.17
CA VAL A 830 -16.39 27.84 56.80
C VAL A 830 -14.99 27.76 57.41
N LYS A 831 -14.75 26.76 58.28
CA LYS A 831 -13.48 26.59 58.98
C LYS A 831 -12.31 26.36 58.01
N LEU A 832 -12.53 25.58 56.95
CA LEU A 832 -11.51 25.32 55.94
C LEU A 832 -11.24 26.56 55.08
N ILE A 833 -12.28 27.32 54.69
CA ILE A 833 -12.13 28.55 53.90
C ILE A 833 -11.36 29.62 54.68
N VAL A 834 -11.65 29.81 55.97
CA VAL A 834 -10.91 30.75 56.83
C VAL A 834 -9.47 30.28 57.06
N LYS A 835 -9.24 28.97 57.25
CA LYS A 835 -7.89 28.40 57.31
C LYS A 835 -7.10 28.67 56.03
N ALA A 836 -7.66 28.37 54.85
CA ALA A 836 -7.02 28.61 53.57
C ALA A 836 -6.79 30.11 53.28
N LEU A 837 -7.68 30.99 53.74
CA LEU A 837 -7.52 32.44 53.67
C LEU A 837 -6.30 32.93 54.48
N LYS A 838 -6.03 32.30 55.64
CA LYS A 838 -4.88 32.60 56.51
C LYS A 838 -3.57 32.00 55.99
N GLU A 839 -3.60 30.78 55.47
CA GLU A 839 -2.40 30.08 54.98
C GLU A 839 -1.94 30.58 53.61
N HIS A 840 -2.86 30.98 52.73
CA HIS A 840 -2.57 31.42 51.36
C HIS A 840 -2.80 32.92 51.15
N THR A 841 -2.55 33.73 52.18
CA THR A 841 -2.74 35.20 52.15
C THR A 841 -2.08 35.85 50.93
N ALA A 842 -0.91 35.40 50.47
CA ALA A 842 -0.24 35.97 49.30
C ALA A 842 -1.03 35.80 47.97
N ASN A 843 -1.93 34.83 47.86
CA ASN A 843 -2.62 34.53 46.60
C ASN A 843 -3.92 35.34 46.45
N SER A 844 -3.82 36.53 45.85
CA SER A 844 -4.96 37.45 45.64
C SER A 844 -6.17 36.84 44.92
N LYS A 845 -5.96 35.86 44.02
CA LYS A 845 -7.06 35.15 43.33
C LYS A 845 -7.80 34.20 44.27
N LEU A 846 -7.07 33.41 45.07
CA LEU A 846 -7.65 32.53 46.10
C LEU A 846 -8.37 33.35 47.16
N VAL A 847 -7.70 34.35 47.74
CA VAL A 847 -8.25 35.31 48.70
C VAL A 847 -9.55 35.93 48.17
N GLY A 848 -9.52 36.41 46.93
CA GLY A 848 -10.69 36.98 46.28
C GLY A 848 -11.86 36.00 46.13
N HIS A 849 -11.62 34.70 45.97
CA HIS A 849 -12.67 33.67 45.96
C HIS A 849 -13.13 33.29 47.37
N ALA A 850 -12.23 33.22 48.35
CA ALA A 850 -12.55 32.90 49.75
C ALA A 850 -13.47 33.95 50.39
N LEU A 851 -13.19 35.24 50.18
CA LEU A 851 -14.05 36.34 50.65
C LEU A 851 -15.46 36.26 50.03
N VAL A 852 -15.57 35.87 48.76
CA VAL A 852 -16.87 35.66 48.09
C VAL A 852 -17.58 34.42 48.62
N ALA A 853 -16.86 33.31 48.85
CA ALA A 853 -17.42 32.10 49.43
C ALA A 853 -18.04 32.37 50.81
N LEU A 854 -17.29 33.02 51.71
CA LEU A 854 -17.78 33.41 53.03
C LEU A 854 -18.98 34.35 52.94
N THR A 855 -18.94 35.34 52.03
CA THR A 855 -20.06 36.27 51.78
C THR A 855 -21.34 35.52 51.39
N TYR A 856 -21.25 34.57 50.46
CA TYR A 856 -22.40 33.81 50.00
C TYR A 856 -22.89 32.78 51.04
N LEU A 857 -22.00 32.22 51.86
CA LEU A 857 -22.35 31.31 52.95
C LEU A 857 -23.16 32.00 54.05
N CYS A 858 -22.77 33.20 54.49
CA CYS A 858 -23.54 33.96 55.48
C CYS A 858 -24.64 34.85 54.89
N TRP A 859 -24.85 34.82 53.56
CA TRP A 859 -25.91 35.61 52.94
C TRP A 859 -27.27 35.14 53.46
N GLU A 860 -28.03 36.07 54.04
CA GLU A 860 -29.33 35.87 54.70
C GLU A 860 -29.36 34.86 55.88
N ASN A 861 -28.40 33.95 56.02
CA ASN A 861 -28.34 32.98 57.14
C ASN A 861 -27.58 33.50 58.37
N GLY A 862 -28.30 33.72 59.48
CA GLY A 862 -27.74 34.29 60.71
C GLY A 862 -26.83 33.34 61.51
N ALA A 863 -27.14 32.04 61.53
CA ALA A 863 -26.36 31.03 62.25
C ALA A 863 -24.97 30.84 61.61
N ILE A 864 -24.91 30.79 60.28
CA ILE A 864 -23.64 30.72 59.54
C ILE A 864 -22.84 32.02 59.73
N ALA A 865 -23.51 33.19 59.79
CA ALA A 865 -22.83 34.46 60.08
C ALA A 865 -22.18 34.47 61.47
N ALA A 866 -22.86 33.94 62.49
CA ALA A 866 -22.31 33.76 63.84
C ALA A 866 -21.07 32.85 63.82
N ALA A 867 -21.20 31.65 63.24
CA ALA A 867 -20.10 30.68 63.19
C ALA A 867 -18.90 31.14 62.34
N ILE A 868 -19.06 32.05 61.37
CA ILE A 868 -17.91 32.71 60.71
C ILE A 868 -17.18 33.62 61.70
N MET A 869 -17.89 34.42 62.51
CA MET A 869 -17.27 35.29 63.52
C MET A 869 -16.49 34.47 64.58
N ASP A 870 -16.99 33.30 64.96
CA ASP A 870 -16.35 32.39 65.93
C ASP A 870 -15.05 31.72 65.42
N THR A 871 -14.63 31.96 64.17
CA THR A 871 -13.43 31.33 63.56
C THR A 871 -12.25 32.30 63.35
N ASP A 872 -12.19 33.39 64.11
CA ASP A 872 -11.21 34.50 63.93
C ASP A 872 -11.26 35.17 62.54
N ALA A 873 -12.31 34.93 61.75
CA ALA A 873 -12.39 35.35 60.36
C ALA A 873 -12.23 36.87 60.17
N LEU A 874 -12.69 37.69 61.13
CA LEU A 874 -12.52 39.14 61.09
C LEU A 874 -11.05 39.57 61.24
N ALA A 875 -10.26 38.90 62.09
CA ALA A 875 -8.83 39.18 62.23
C ALA A 875 -8.07 38.79 60.95
N VAL A 876 -8.38 37.61 60.38
CA VAL A 876 -7.79 37.17 59.10
C VAL A 876 -8.17 38.09 57.94
N VAL A 877 -9.42 38.60 57.91
CA VAL A 877 -9.86 39.59 56.91
C VAL A 877 -9.07 40.91 57.06
N ASP A 878 -8.80 41.36 58.27
CA ASP A 878 -8.03 42.59 58.51
C ASP A 878 -6.53 42.42 58.18
N GLU A 879 -5.95 41.24 58.42
CA GLU A 879 -4.61 40.87 57.92
C GLU A 879 -4.56 40.86 56.39
N VAL A 880 -5.57 40.27 55.74
CA VAL A 880 -5.71 40.24 54.27
C VAL A 880 -5.84 41.65 53.69
N MET A 881 -6.60 42.54 54.31
CA MET A 881 -6.72 43.94 53.84
C MET A 881 -5.40 44.71 53.95
N LYS A 882 -4.58 44.44 54.98
CA LYS A 882 -3.22 45.01 55.09
C LYS A 882 -2.31 44.47 53.99
N ALA A 883 -2.30 43.13 53.80
CA ALA A 883 -1.47 42.45 52.82
C ALA A 883 -1.82 42.80 51.35
N HIS A 884 -3.10 43.10 51.07
CA HIS A 884 -3.62 43.45 49.74
C HIS A 884 -4.10 44.90 49.65
N SER A 885 -3.47 45.81 50.38
CA SER A 885 -3.82 47.25 50.41
C SER A 885 -3.83 47.92 49.03
N SER A 886 -3.04 47.43 48.07
CA SER A 886 -3.02 47.88 46.66
C SER A 886 -4.03 47.17 45.74
N CYS A 887 -4.74 46.14 46.21
CA CYS A 887 -5.69 45.37 45.40
C CYS A 887 -7.15 45.75 45.72
N GLU A 888 -7.67 46.76 45.04
CA GLU A 888 -9.03 47.28 45.20
C GLU A 888 -10.11 46.17 45.20
N ARG A 889 -9.97 45.16 44.33
CA ARG A 889 -10.91 44.03 44.25
C ARG A 889 -10.96 43.19 45.52
N VAL A 890 -9.81 42.98 46.19
CA VAL A 890 -9.75 42.25 47.47
C VAL A 890 -10.30 43.14 48.59
N ALA A 891 -9.86 44.40 48.65
CA ALA A 891 -10.33 45.36 49.66
C ALA A 891 -11.85 45.58 49.61
N SER A 892 -12.44 45.69 48.42
CA SER A 892 -13.89 45.83 48.23
C SER A 892 -14.66 44.61 48.74
N ARG A 893 -14.20 43.39 48.39
CA ARG A 893 -14.79 42.12 48.84
C ARG A 893 -14.67 41.92 50.35
N ALA A 894 -13.52 42.26 50.94
CA ALA A 894 -13.27 42.20 52.37
C ALA A 894 -14.19 43.14 53.15
N ASN A 895 -14.29 44.41 52.71
CA ASN A 895 -15.21 45.39 53.29
C ASN A 895 -16.68 44.98 53.18
N HIS A 896 -17.08 44.34 52.07
CA HIS A 896 -18.44 43.85 51.89
C HIS A 896 -18.78 42.72 52.88
N LEU A 897 -17.92 41.71 53.00
CA LEU A 897 -18.06 40.64 53.99
C LEU A 897 -18.10 41.20 55.42
N ARG A 898 -17.17 42.11 55.77
CA ARG A 898 -17.11 42.74 57.09
C ARG A 898 -18.41 43.47 57.43
N ARG A 899 -19.00 44.23 56.50
CA ARG A 899 -20.29 44.92 56.69
C ARG A 899 -21.46 43.95 56.92
N ILE A 900 -21.47 42.79 56.27
CA ILE A 900 -22.52 41.77 56.43
C ILE A 900 -22.44 41.13 57.83
N LEU A 901 -21.23 40.75 58.26
CA LEU A 901 -21.00 40.17 59.58
C LEU A 901 -21.34 41.18 60.70
N GLN A 902 -20.83 42.43 60.60
CA GLN A 902 -21.07 43.47 61.61
C GLN A 902 -22.54 43.86 61.78
N ARG A 903 -23.34 43.86 60.70
CA ARG A 903 -24.79 44.11 60.76
C ARG A 903 -25.58 43.05 61.53
N ARG A 904 -24.95 41.91 61.86
CA ARG A 904 -25.57 40.76 62.53
C ARG A 904 -25.00 40.51 63.93
N SER A 905 -24.01 41.28 64.36
CA SER A 905 -23.45 41.25 65.72
C SER A 905 -24.27 42.05 66.75
N THR A 906 -25.20 42.91 66.31
CA THR A 906 -26.07 43.69 67.18
C THR A 906 -27.42 42.97 67.39
N PRO A 907 -27.80 42.60 68.63
CA PRO A 907 -29.10 42.01 68.89
C PRO A 907 -30.19 43.08 68.84
N THR A 908 -31.11 42.99 67.87
CA THR A 908 -32.33 43.79 67.84
C THR A 908 -33.50 42.96 68.36
N ALA A 909 -34.05 43.36 69.51
CA ALA A 909 -35.34 42.88 69.98
C ALA A 909 -36.50 43.62 69.30
N SER A 910 -37.69 43.01 69.35
CA SER A 910 -39.01 43.56 69.03
C SER A 910 -39.50 43.54 67.56
N GLU A 911 -40.70 42.99 67.39
CA GLU A 911 -41.66 43.32 66.32
C GLU A 911 -42.32 44.70 66.66
N ALA A 912 -43.27 45.32 65.94
CA ALA A 912 -44.05 45.07 64.71
C ALA A 912 -44.63 46.44 64.25
N PRO A 913 -45.61 46.56 63.32
CA PRO A 913 -46.06 45.73 62.20
C PRO A 913 -46.00 46.57 60.86
N PRO A 914 -46.95 46.65 59.89
CA PRO A 914 -46.57 46.72 58.46
C PRO A 914 -46.99 48.00 57.68
N PHE A 915 -46.65 48.02 56.38
CA PHE A 915 -47.11 48.91 55.28
C PHE A 915 -46.40 50.28 55.09
N PRO A 916 -46.43 50.88 53.86
CA PRO A 916 -47.12 50.44 52.64
C PRO A 916 -46.21 50.12 51.43
N VAL A 917 -46.85 49.60 50.38
CA VAL A 917 -46.27 49.34 49.05
C VAL A 917 -45.78 50.64 48.41
N GLY A 918 -44.55 50.65 47.92
CA GLY A 918 -44.01 51.73 47.10
C GLY A 918 -42.62 51.39 46.57
N SER A 919 -42.51 51.06 45.28
CA SER A 919 -41.22 50.79 44.62
C SER A 919 -40.51 52.09 44.23
N PRO A 920 -39.22 52.25 44.55
CA PRO A 920 -38.32 53.09 43.77
C PRO A 920 -37.25 52.19 43.13
N VAL A 921 -37.41 51.91 41.83
CA VAL A 921 -36.37 51.31 40.99
C VAL A 921 -35.33 52.37 40.67
N LEU A 922 -34.05 52.15 41.01
CA LEU A 922 -32.86 52.71 40.33
C LEU A 922 -31.60 51.91 40.74
N PRO A 923 -30.55 51.80 39.89
CA PRO A 923 -30.61 51.60 38.44
C PRO A 923 -29.66 50.47 37.97
N TYR A 924 -30.16 49.54 37.14
CA TYR A 924 -29.28 48.71 36.32
C TYR A 924 -28.82 49.50 35.08
N GLY A 925 -27.70 50.21 35.22
CA GLY A 925 -27.02 50.85 34.10
C GLY A 925 -26.26 49.83 33.24
N ARG A 926 -26.92 49.24 32.23
CA ARG A 926 -26.19 48.70 31.07
C ARG A 926 -25.64 49.87 30.25
N SER A 927 -24.34 49.85 29.97
CA SER A 927 -23.79 50.68 28.89
C SER A 927 -24.11 50.03 27.56
N THR A 928 -25.22 50.47 26.95
CA THR A 928 -25.44 50.39 25.50
C THR A 928 -25.73 51.80 25.02
N ALA A 929 -24.69 52.51 24.58
CA ALA A 929 -24.85 53.81 23.95
C ALA A 929 -25.45 53.61 22.54
N SER A 930 -26.55 54.30 22.27
CA SER A 930 -27.24 54.27 20.98
C SER A 930 -26.63 55.25 19.99
N PHE A 931 -26.48 54.82 18.74
CA PHE A 931 -26.55 55.69 17.58
C PHE A 931 -27.67 55.18 16.67
N SER A 932 -28.72 55.98 16.51
CA SER A 932 -29.86 55.64 15.66
C SER A 932 -29.64 56.11 14.23
N PRO A 933 -29.82 55.26 13.21
CA PRO A 933 -30.26 55.70 11.89
C PRO A 933 -31.81 55.84 11.85
N PRO A 934 -32.36 56.65 10.93
CA PRO A 934 -33.80 56.85 10.80
C PRO A 934 -34.50 55.63 10.16
N GLY A 935 -35.84 55.59 10.30
CA GLY A 935 -36.66 54.45 9.91
C GLY A 935 -36.72 54.16 8.40
N SER A 936 -36.95 52.88 8.09
CA SER A 936 -37.21 52.34 6.76
C SER A 936 -38.55 52.81 6.17
N PRO A 937 -38.61 53.12 4.86
CA PRO A 937 -39.84 53.10 4.09
C PRO A 937 -39.84 52.01 3.00
N THR A 938 -40.76 51.07 3.13
CA THR A 938 -41.37 50.29 2.03
C THR A 938 -42.85 50.20 2.41
N ASP A 939 -43.82 50.68 1.65
CA ASP A 939 -44.09 50.35 0.25
C ASP A 939 -45.19 51.29 -0.32
N ARG A 940 -45.11 51.69 -1.60
CA ARG A 940 -46.22 52.27 -2.40
C ARG A 940 -45.78 52.62 -3.84
N GLY A 941 -46.28 51.85 -4.80
CA GLY A 941 -46.92 52.33 -6.05
C GLY A 941 -46.06 53.02 -7.14
N PRO A 942 -46.32 52.76 -8.44
CA PRO A 942 -45.50 53.26 -9.55
C PRO A 942 -45.87 54.68 -9.98
N GLY A 943 -44.87 55.47 -10.41
CA GLY A 943 -45.06 56.84 -10.90
C GLY A 943 -43.93 57.33 -11.81
N GLY A 944 -44.14 57.16 -13.12
CA GLY A 944 -43.40 57.65 -14.29
C GLY A 944 -42.28 58.72 -14.20
N GLY A 945 -41.30 58.56 -15.10
CA GLY A 945 -40.77 59.72 -15.85
C GLY A 945 -39.25 59.83 -16.05
N GLY A 946 -38.79 59.52 -17.28
CA GLY A 946 -37.97 60.48 -18.04
C GLY A 946 -36.43 60.42 -17.98
N GLY A 947 -35.83 59.78 -18.99
CA GLY A 947 -34.50 60.13 -19.55
C GLY A 947 -33.24 59.70 -18.77
N GLY A 948 -32.12 59.37 -19.42
CA GLY A 948 -31.87 59.25 -20.87
C GLY A 948 -30.37 59.06 -21.19
N GLY A 949 -30.05 58.27 -22.23
CA GLY A 949 -28.68 57.95 -22.68
C GLY A 949 -27.97 56.92 -21.78
N GLY A 950 -27.26 55.89 -22.25
CA GLY A 950 -26.69 55.53 -23.56
C GLY A 950 -25.40 54.73 -23.26
N PHE A 951 -24.92 53.73 -24.00
CA PHE A 951 -25.12 53.34 -25.40
C PHE A 951 -24.85 51.83 -25.61
N SER A 952 -25.60 51.19 -26.51
CA SER A 952 -25.20 50.11 -27.47
C SER A 952 -24.37 48.87 -27.04
N ARG A 953 -24.94 47.65 -27.16
CA ARG A 953 -24.80 46.65 -28.27
C ARG A 953 -23.76 45.54 -27.95
N ARG A 954 -23.83 44.28 -28.41
CA ARG A 954 -24.70 43.43 -29.29
C ARG A 954 -24.61 41.99 -28.71
N GLY A 955 -25.64 41.14 -28.66
CA GLY A 955 -26.25 40.36 -29.76
C GLY A 955 -25.65 38.93 -29.84
N GLY A 956 -26.38 37.81 -29.98
CA GLY A 956 -27.84 37.59 -30.01
C GLY A 956 -28.23 36.09 -30.11
N ARG A 957 -29.55 35.82 -30.11
CA ARG A 957 -30.36 34.78 -30.81
C ARG A 957 -29.77 33.37 -31.07
N GLY A 958 -30.51 32.25 -30.95
CA GLY A 958 -31.93 31.96 -30.63
C GLY A 958 -32.07 30.45 -30.28
N GLY A 959 -33.21 29.77 -30.27
CA GLY A 959 -34.61 30.10 -30.57
C GLY A 959 -35.42 28.81 -30.90
N ASN A 960 -36.69 28.73 -30.47
CA ASN A 960 -37.67 27.63 -30.64
C ASN A 960 -37.35 26.30 -29.89
N GLN A 961 -38.19 25.73 -29.02
CA GLN A 961 -39.64 25.45 -29.01
C GLN A 961 -40.11 24.41 -30.04
N HIS A 962 -40.53 23.24 -29.56
CA HIS A 962 -41.82 22.62 -29.91
C HIS A 962 -42.25 21.60 -28.84
N SER A 963 -43.52 21.72 -28.44
CA SER A 963 -44.34 20.69 -27.76
C SER A 963 -45.64 20.56 -28.58
N PRO A 964 -46.68 19.79 -28.17
CA PRO A 964 -46.76 18.61 -27.31
C PRO A 964 -47.49 17.44 -28.03
N LEU A 965 -47.90 16.37 -27.33
CA LEU A 965 -49.24 15.76 -27.47
C LEU A 965 -49.60 14.79 -26.33
N ASN A 966 -50.89 14.69 -26.00
CA ASN A 966 -51.49 13.90 -24.92
C ASN A 966 -51.71 12.42 -25.35
N HIS A 967 -51.89 11.40 -24.49
CA HIS A 967 -53.05 11.22 -23.60
C HIS A 967 -52.99 9.99 -22.66
N SER A 968 -53.75 10.08 -21.56
CA SER A 968 -54.47 9.00 -20.83
C SER A 968 -53.67 7.81 -20.26
N ARG A 969 -53.40 7.76 -18.95
CA ARG A 969 -54.30 7.29 -17.86
C ARG A 969 -54.87 5.87 -18.03
N ASN A 970 -54.44 4.96 -17.15
CA ASN A 970 -55.34 4.34 -16.16
C ASN A 970 -54.52 3.82 -14.95
N GLY A 971 -55.15 3.75 -13.77
CA GLY A 971 -54.50 3.30 -12.53
C GLY A 971 -55.24 2.12 -11.89
N GLY A 972 -54.58 1.43 -10.96
CA GLY A 972 -55.17 0.33 -10.18
C GLY A 972 -54.15 -0.43 -9.37
N ALA A 973 -54.39 -0.53 -8.06
CA ALA A 973 -53.73 -1.42 -7.11
C ALA A 973 -54.85 -1.98 -6.18
N PRO A 974 -54.61 -2.96 -5.29
CA PRO A 974 -53.46 -3.87 -5.13
C PRO A 974 -53.85 -5.38 -5.19
N GLY A 975 -52.89 -6.31 -5.15
CA GLY A 975 -53.21 -7.74 -4.90
C GLY A 975 -52.10 -8.76 -5.24
N THR A 976 -51.70 -9.55 -4.24
CA THR A 976 -50.87 -10.79 -4.29
C THR A 976 -51.51 -11.89 -5.18
N PRO A 977 -50.78 -12.92 -5.73
CA PRO A 977 -49.88 -13.79 -4.94
C PRO A 977 -48.71 -14.54 -5.66
N SER A 978 -48.07 -15.43 -4.87
CA SER A 978 -47.35 -16.68 -5.24
C SER A 978 -46.00 -16.63 -5.97
N PHE A 979 -44.93 -16.88 -5.20
CA PHE A 979 -43.69 -17.54 -5.64
C PHE A 979 -43.80 -19.07 -5.50
N PRO A 980 -43.04 -19.85 -6.30
CA PRO A 980 -42.56 -21.15 -5.87
C PRO A 980 -41.03 -21.32 -5.95
N THR A 981 -40.44 -21.68 -4.81
CA THR A 981 -39.36 -22.68 -4.60
C THR A 981 -38.07 -22.64 -5.44
N GLY A 982 -36.95 -22.34 -4.77
CA GLY A 982 -35.58 -22.69 -5.16
C GLY A 982 -34.74 -23.03 -3.92
N THR A 983 -34.54 -24.32 -3.66
CA THR A 983 -34.10 -24.94 -2.40
C THR A 983 -32.78 -24.45 -1.78
N SER A 984 -32.74 -24.38 -0.45
CA SER A 984 -31.55 -24.21 0.39
C SER A 984 -31.26 -25.45 1.26
N ASN A 985 -29.98 -25.75 1.50
CA ASN A 985 -29.43 -26.48 2.65
C ASN A 985 -27.92 -26.15 2.69
N ARG A 986 -27.33 -25.56 3.74
CA ARG A 986 -27.17 -25.99 5.16
C ARG A 986 -26.08 -27.05 5.37
N ASP A 987 -24.94 -26.58 5.89
CA ASP A 987 -24.14 -27.11 7.02
C ASP A 987 -22.86 -26.24 7.10
N ARG A 988 -22.19 -25.95 8.24
CA ARG A 988 -22.50 -26.01 9.69
C ARG A 988 -21.46 -25.14 10.42
N ASP A 989 -21.83 -24.42 11.47
CA ASP A 989 -20.86 -23.82 12.40
C ASP A 989 -20.28 -24.88 13.35
N ALA A 990 -18.94 -24.96 13.46
CA ALA A 990 -18.19 -25.28 14.69
C ALA A 990 -16.67 -25.31 14.42
N GLY A 991 -15.86 -24.64 15.26
CA GLY A 991 -14.40 -24.85 15.34
C GLY A 991 -13.58 -23.55 15.32
N GLY A 992 -13.21 -23.05 16.49
CA GLY A 992 -12.47 -21.79 16.64
C GLY A 992 -11.03 -21.84 16.11
N GLY A 993 -10.57 -20.70 15.58
CA GLY A 993 -9.22 -20.55 15.00
C GLY A 993 -8.88 -19.09 14.67
N GLY A 994 -9.20 -18.16 15.57
CA GLY A 994 -8.99 -16.72 15.38
C GLY A 994 -7.52 -16.30 15.38
N GLY A 995 -6.81 -16.57 14.27
CA GLY A 995 -5.42 -16.15 14.06
C GLY A 995 -5.29 -14.65 13.85
N GLY A 996 -5.31 -13.88 14.94
CA GLY A 996 -5.05 -12.44 14.92
C GLY A 996 -3.65 -12.14 14.38
N ARG A 997 -3.57 -11.52 13.19
CA ARG A 997 -2.29 -11.11 12.59
C ARG A 997 -1.74 -9.87 13.31
N GLY A 998 -0.89 -10.11 14.31
CA GLY A 998 -0.10 -9.07 14.95
C GLY A 998 0.92 -8.47 13.99
N ARG A 999 0.55 -7.43 13.24
CA ARG A 999 1.53 -6.53 12.63
C ARG A 999 2.08 -5.61 13.72
N GLY A 1000 3.23 -6.00 14.27
CA GLY A 1000 4.00 -5.19 15.20
C GLY A 1000 4.57 -3.93 14.54
N TYR A 1001 3.73 -2.95 14.22
CA TYR A 1001 4.15 -1.56 14.39
C TYR A 1001 4.23 -1.33 15.90
N GLY A 1002 5.44 -1.06 16.39
CA GLY A 1002 5.68 -0.67 17.77
C GLY A 1002 5.07 0.70 18.06
N GLY A 1003 3.74 0.73 18.23
CA GLY A 1003 2.98 1.83 18.79
C GLY A 1003 3.34 2.02 20.26
N GLY A 1004 4.58 2.45 20.51
CA GLY A 1004 5.07 2.88 21.80
C GLY A 1004 4.35 4.15 22.19
N GLY A 1005 3.13 3.99 22.73
CA GLY A 1005 2.35 5.04 23.36
C GLY A 1005 3.10 5.56 24.58
N GLY A 1006 4.08 6.43 24.33
CA GLY A 1006 4.90 7.07 25.33
C GLY A 1006 4.04 7.98 26.19
N GLY A 1007 3.52 7.42 27.28
CA GLY A 1007 2.93 8.16 28.39
C GLY A 1007 4.00 8.98 29.10
N GLY A 1008 4.49 10.03 28.43
CA GLY A 1008 5.44 10.99 28.95
C GLY A 1008 4.84 11.76 30.12
N GLY A 1009 5.00 11.22 31.32
CA GLY A 1009 4.81 11.96 32.56
C GLY A 1009 5.92 12.98 32.73
N GLY A 1010 5.81 14.11 32.03
CA GLY A 1010 6.63 15.29 32.30
C GLY A 1010 6.27 15.87 33.65
N GLY A 1011 7.06 15.54 34.67
CA GLY A 1011 7.16 16.33 35.89
C GLY A 1011 8.15 17.48 35.65
N GLY A 1012 7.70 18.70 35.87
CA GLY A 1012 8.38 19.96 35.58
C GLY A 1012 7.39 21.10 35.67
#